data_AF-A0A2E7PPG2-F1
#
_entry.id   AF-A0A2E7PPG2-F1
#
_cell.length_a   1.000
_cell.length_b   1.000
_cell.length_c   1.000
_cell.angle_alpha   90.00
_cell.angle_beta   90.00
_cell.angle_gamma   90.00
#
_symmetry.space_group_name_H-M   'P 1'
#
loop_
_entity.id
_entity.type
_entity.pdbx_description
1 polymer ?
#
loop_
_entity_poly.entity_id
_entity_poly.type
_entity_poly.pdbx_seq_one_letter_code
_entity_poly.pdbx_strand_id
1 'polypeptide(L)'
;MQFIDYVVLFLYFAGMAGIGFWLMRQQKKQEDFFMAGRGFGKLMQTFAAFGAGTGSADPVNTARGTFNNGMSGMWSVMYWLFVTPVYWISAVWYRRMRSLTFGDWFVERYESKAIGVAYALFGCFFYMTYGAMMFTAIGKVAAPLLGDTLFGMPLEYSLLPIVAVVVITYGLLGGIAAAYWTDLIQGICIIALSVMLIPFGLSAVVEKFGTEGDTMMDAFRLMHEQLGDGAFTIIGGDAASEFPLYAIVSIVIINMVGIVLTPHFIVTGGGTAKSEWDARVGLVTGNFIKRFCTIGWVITALIVLTLYGGNLDLVKDADKAWGVATIELLGPLKIGLVGLMVACLLAALMSTVDCFMIVCAALVVRNIYHPYIKSDASEAESLRLARIVGALVVAGSVALSLTIYDMFANLQLTWIVPMLFAAVFWVGMYWRRATTTAAWITFTFCLLFFFVLPIALPKLNPGLAKSPAYTRTSHVIQSTVTRAALPLDVSRGKAKSEGERITETKRRGGVALFWTGSVKPVGEEKLKEIKRRKVPGGEEVVYEYDCDLVASGRLRLDMLIIDKLGVNLASMNKAAIKTLDLPFATVVPFLVMIIASLFTKPNSKEALDRLYVKMKTPVDSDPANDRAQMERSYAQPDRFDDRKLFPNSNLEFQRPTPLDFWGFIVCFVICFAIIGIAILVSRIGA
;
A
#
# COMPACT_ATOMS: atom_id res chain seq x y z
N MET A 1 -1.82 -12.51 27.22
CA MET A 1 -3.04 -11.69 27.47
C MET A 1 -3.65 -12.08 28.80
N GLN A 2 -4.23 -11.12 29.51
CA GLN A 2 -4.93 -11.31 30.78
C GLN A 2 -6.45 -11.44 30.56
N PHE A 3 -7.19 -11.91 31.57
CA PHE A 3 -8.66 -12.07 31.47
C PHE A 3 -9.37 -10.78 31.02
N ILE A 4 -8.96 -9.63 31.57
CA ILE A 4 -9.54 -8.33 31.22
C ILE A 4 -9.33 -7.95 29.74
N ASP A 5 -8.22 -8.40 29.13
CA ASP A 5 -7.98 -8.17 27.70
C ASP A 5 -9.03 -8.88 26.84
N TYR A 6 -9.40 -10.10 27.20
CA TYR A 6 -10.44 -10.86 26.49
C TYR A 6 -11.83 -10.25 26.67
N VAL A 7 -12.13 -9.73 27.87
CA VAL A 7 -13.40 -9.01 28.12
C VAL A 7 -13.48 -7.76 27.25
N VAL A 8 -12.43 -6.94 27.22
CA VAL A 8 -12.38 -5.73 26.39
C VAL A 8 -12.49 -6.07 24.91
N LEU A 9 -11.78 -7.11 24.46
CA LEU A 9 -11.85 -7.60 23.08
C LEU A 9 -13.27 -8.02 22.70
N PHE A 10 -13.95 -8.79 23.56
CA PHE A 10 -15.33 -9.21 23.34
C PHE A 10 -16.28 -8.01 23.29
N LEU A 11 -16.20 -7.09 24.25
CA LEU A 11 -17.04 -5.90 24.29
C LEU A 11 -16.84 -5.02 23.05
N TYR A 12 -15.59 -4.87 22.59
CA TYR A 12 -15.27 -4.13 21.37
C TYR A 12 -15.96 -4.77 20.16
N PHE A 13 -15.71 -6.05 19.87
CA PHE A 13 -16.29 -6.73 18.71
C PHE A 13 -17.82 -6.81 18.78
N ALA A 14 -18.41 -7.00 19.97
CA ALA A 14 -19.85 -6.95 20.17
C ALA A 14 -20.42 -5.56 19.85
N GLY A 15 -19.73 -4.48 20.24
CA GLY A 15 -20.07 -3.11 19.89
C GLY A 15 -20.04 -2.88 18.38
N MET A 16 -18.96 -3.31 17.71
CA MET A 16 -18.83 -3.17 16.24
C MET A 16 -19.92 -3.96 15.50
N ALA A 17 -20.19 -5.19 15.93
CA ALA A 17 -21.28 -6.01 15.38
C ALA A 17 -22.66 -5.36 15.59
N GLY A 18 -22.89 -4.74 16.75
CA GLY A 18 -24.10 -3.99 17.06
C GLY A 18 -24.32 -2.80 16.11
N ILE A 19 -23.26 -2.02 15.83
CA ILE A 19 -23.31 -0.92 14.86
C ILE A 19 -23.61 -1.44 13.45
N GLY A 20 -22.94 -2.52 13.04
CA GLY A 20 -23.19 -3.16 11.74
C GLY A 20 -24.64 -3.62 11.58
N PHE A 21 -25.20 -4.27 12.60
CA PHE A 21 -26.59 -4.73 12.60
C PHE A 21 -27.61 -3.58 12.58
N TRP A 22 -27.32 -2.48 13.31
CA TRP A 22 -28.17 -1.29 13.30
C TRP A 22 -28.21 -0.63 11.93
N LEU A 23 -27.06 -0.47 11.27
CA LEU A 23 -26.96 0.17 9.95
C LEU A 23 -27.50 -0.72 8.83
N MET A 24 -27.38 -2.04 8.96
CA MET A 24 -27.98 -3.00 8.03
C MET A 24 -29.47 -2.76 7.83
N ARG A 25 -30.21 -2.48 8.92
CA ARG A 25 -31.67 -2.26 8.87
C ARG A 25 -32.07 -1.03 8.05
N GLN A 26 -31.12 -0.13 7.76
CA GLN A 26 -31.34 1.09 7.00
C GLN A 26 -31.03 0.90 5.49
N GLN A 27 -30.39 -0.20 5.10
CA GLN A 27 -29.97 -0.45 3.71
C GLN A 27 -31.14 -1.01 2.88
N LYS A 28 -31.66 -0.21 1.95
CA LYS A 28 -32.76 -0.65 1.06
C LYS A 28 -32.38 -0.64 -0.43
N LYS A 29 -31.39 0.16 -0.83
CA LYS A 29 -30.95 0.31 -2.22
C LYS A 29 -29.49 -0.06 -2.41
N GLN A 30 -29.08 -0.40 -3.64
CA GLN A 30 -27.68 -0.59 -4.00
C GLN A 30 -26.78 0.61 -3.64
N GLU A 31 -27.26 1.84 -3.83
CA GLU A 31 -26.48 3.04 -3.51
C GLU A 31 -26.26 3.20 -1.99
N ASP A 32 -27.20 2.76 -1.16
CA ASP A 32 -27.03 2.73 0.29
C ASP A 32 -25.91 1.72 0.64
N PHE A 33 -25.99 0.52 0.08
CA PHE A 33 -25.06 -0.57 0.39
C PHE A 33 -23.63 -0.31 -0.13
N PHE A 34 -23.48 0.20 -1.36
CA PHE A 34 -22.18 0.40 -2.01
C PHE A 34 -21.59 1.79 -1.83
N MET A 35 -22.40 2.82 -1.60
CA MET A 35 -21.94 4.22 -1.54
C MET A 35 -22.44 4.98 -0.30
N ALA A 36 -23.10 4.31 0.64
CA ALA A 36 -23.67 4.91 1.84
C ALA A 36 -24.57 6.13 1.52
N GLY A 37 -25.29 6.07 0.40
CA GLY A 37 -26.17 7.17 -0.04
C GLY A 37 -25.45 8.48 -0.36
N ARG A 38 -24.11 8.48 -0.48
CA ARG A 38 -23.26 9.66 -0.71
C ARG A 38 -23.46 10.79 0.32
N GLY A 39 -23.83 10.44 1.55
CA GLY A 39 -24.18 11.41 2.60
C GLY A 39 -23.02 11.85 3.50
N PHE A 40 -21.82 11.34 3.29
CA PHE A 40 -20.75 11.51 4.27
C PHE A 40 -20.12 12.91 4.24
N GLY A 41 -20.08 13.53 5.42
CA GLY A 41 -19.34 14.77 5.67
C GLY A 41 -17.86 14.52 5.94
N LYS A 42 -17.14 15.62 6.23
CA LYS A 42 -15.68 15.65 6.42
C LYS A 42 -15.15 14.59 7.38
N LEU A 43 -15.74 14.48 8.57
CA LEU A 43 -15.24 13.58 9.61
C LEU A 43 -15.26 12.11 9.16
N MET A 44 -16.41 11.65 8.66
CA MET A 44 -16.54 10.28 8.17
C MET A 44 -15.61 10.00 6.99
N GLN A 45 -15.46 10.97 6.08
CA GLN A 45 -14.52 10.83 4.95
C GLN A 45 -13.05 10.83 5.39
N THR A 46 -12.69 11.65 6.39
CA THR A 46 -11.36 11.65 6.98
C THR A 46 -11.02 10.28 7.55
N PHE A 47 -11.94 9.69 8.31
CA PHE A 47 -11.68 8.40 8.94
C PHE A 47 -11.81 7.22 7.97
N ALA A 48 -12.61 7.33 6.92
CA ALA A 48 -12.59 6.37 5.82
C ALA A 48 -11.27 6.38 5.04
N ALA A 49 -10.72 7.57 4.75
CA ALA A 49 -9.41 7.70 4.14
C ALA A 49 -8.29 7.25 5.10
N PHE A 50 -8.43 7.52 6.41
CA PHE A 50 -7.53 7.05 7.44
C PHE A 50 -7.63 5.52 7.66
N GLY A 51 -8.79 4.89 7.52
CA GLY A 51 -8.94 3.44 7.64
C GLY A 51 -8.48 2.70 6.39
N ALA A 52 -9.15 3.00 5.26
CA ALA A 52 -9.05 2.23 4.03
C ALA A 52 -8.05 2.79 2.99
N GLY A 53 -7.67 4.07 3.05
CA GLY A 53 -6.89 4.74 1.99
C GLY A 53 -5.40 4.37 1.93
N THR A 54 -4.83 3.83 3.01
CA THR A 54 -3.45 3.31 3.13
C THR A 54 -3.49 2.25 4.25
N GLY A 55 -3.10 1.00 4.02
CA GLY A 55 -3.56 -0.13 4.86
C GLY A 55 -3.38 0.02 6.38
N SER A 56 -4.30 -0.57 7.14
CA SER A 56 -4.22 -0.72 8.61
C SER A 56 -3.02 -1.53 9.11
N ALA A 57 -2.28 -2.18 8.20
CA ALA A 57 -0.99 -2.81 8.45
C ALA A 57 0.18 -1.80 8.59
N ASP A 58 -0.03 -0.50 8.35
CA ASP A 58 1.03 0.51 8.39
C ASP A 58 1.83 0.59 9.72
N PRO A 59 1.23 0.46 10.92
CA PRO A 59 2.02 0.41 12.16
C PRO A 59 3.00 -0.77 12.18
N VAL A 60 2.55 -1.93 11.69
CA VAL A 60 3.36 -3.16 11.60
C VAL A 60 4.47 -3.01 10.57
N ASN A 61 4.16 -2.45 9.39
CA ASN A 61 5.15 -2.15 8.34
C ASN A 61 6.21 -1.14 8.80
N THR A 62 5.77 -0.13 9.55
CA THR A 62 6.67 0.89 10.13
C THR A 62 7.58 0.26 11.18
N ALA A 63 7.02 -0.60 12.04
CA ALA A 63 7.78 -1.32 13.06
C ALA A 63 8.82 -2.26 12.45
N ARG A 64 8.42 -3.12 11.49
CA ARG A 64 9.33 -4.00 10.75
C ARG A 64 10.43 -3.19 10.04
N GLY A 65 10.03 -2.15 9.30
CA GLY A 65 10.95 -1.29 8.56
C GLY A 65 11.98 -0.66 9.49
N THR A 66 11.53 -0.15 10.64
CA THR A 66 12.38 0.53 11.62
C THR A 66 13.30 -0.45 12.36
N PHE A 67 12.81 -1.65 12.69
CA PHE A 67 13.63 -2.68 13.32
C PHE A 67 14.80 -3.11 12.43
N ASN A 68 14.59 -3.16 11.11
CA ASN A 68 15.62 -3.56 10.14
C ASN A 68 16.55 -2.42 9.70
N ASN A 69 16.03 -1.19 9.58
CA ASN A 69 16.75 -0.08 8.92
C ASN A 69 16.91 1.17 9.81
N GLY A 70 16.55 1.11 11.10
CA GLY A 70 16.43 2.30 11.94
C GLY A 70 15.36 3.26 11.42
N MET A 71 15.47 4.55 11.72
CA MET A 71 14.49 5.58 11.38
C MET A 71 14.21 5.71 9.87
N SER A 72 15.17 5.36 9.00
CA SER A 72 14.95 5.28 7.55
C SER A 72 13.85 4.28 7.16
N GLY A 73 13.57 3.31 8.04
CA GLY A 73 12.46 2.37 7.93
C GLY A 73 11.09 3.03 7.85
N MET A 74 10.93 4.29 8.28
CA MET A 74 9.69 5.05 8.13
C MET A 74 9.22 5.14 6.67
N TRP A 75 10.17 5.12 5.72
CA TRP A 75 9.88 5.17 4.30
C TRP A 75 9.17 3.92 3.79
N SER A 76 9.04 2.85 4.58
CA SER A 76 8.19 1.70 4.26
C SER A 76 6.71 2.07 4.12
N VAL A 77 6.28 3.19 4.69
CA VAL A 77 4.92 3.74 4.56
C VAL A 77 4.91 5.23 4.20
N MET A 78 5.97 5.98 4.55
CA MET A 78 6.04 7.43 4.30
C MET A 78 6.19 7.78 2.82
N TYR A 79 6.49 6.82 1.93
CA TYR A 79 6.47 7.07 0.48
C TYR A 79 5.09 7.55 -0.02
N TRP A 80 4.00 7.29 0.72
CA TRP A 80 2.66 7.82 0.41
C TRP A 80 2.50 9.32 0.69
N LEU A 81 3.41 9.94 1.45
CA LEU A 81 3.31 11.34 1.86
C LEU A 81 3.12 12.27 0.67
N PHE A 82 4.01 12.16 -0.33
CA PHE A 82 3.99 12.99 -1.54
C PHE A 82 2.94 12.59 -2.58
N VAL A 83 2.16 11.54 -2.32
CA VAL A 83 0.96 11.20 -3.10
C VAL A 83 -0.23 12.05 -2.65
N THR A 84 -0.25 12.45 -1.38
CA THR A 84 -1.36 13.21 -0.75
C THR A 84 -1.71 14.52 -1.47
N PRO A 85 -0.77 15.33 -1.99
CA PRO A 85 -1.11 16.52 -2.78
C PRO A 85 -1.95 16.20 -4.02
N VAL A 86 -1.73 15.05 -4.67
CA VAL A 86 -2.55 14.61 -5.81
C VAL A 86 -3.98 14.32 -5.39
N TYR A 87 -4.18 13.81 -4.17
CA TYR A 87 -5.52 13.54 -3.62
C TYR A 87 -6.38 14.80 -3.49
N TRP A 88 -5.76 15.96 -3.28
CA TRP A 88 -6.49 17.22 -3.31
C TRP A 88 -7.21 17.44 -4.65
N ILE A 89 -6.60 17.02 -5.75
CA ILE A 89 -7.14 17.14 -7.11
C ILE A 89 -8.03 15.94 -7.43
N SER A 90 -7.56 14.72 -7.14
CA SER A 90 -8.26 13.50 -7.54
C SER A 90 -9.55 13.25 -6.77
N ALA A 91 -9.68 13.74 -5.53
CA ALA A 91 -10.91 13.63 -4.75
C ALA A 91 -12.16 14.10 -5.50
N VAL A 92 -12.00 15.14 -6.33
CA VAL A 92 -13.09 15.69 -7.14
C VAL A 92 -13.48 14.76 -8.28
N TRP A 93 -12.53 14.03 -8.86
CA TRP A 93 -12.81 13.11 -9.97
C TRP A 93 -13.84 12.08 -9.54
N TYR A 94 -13.59 11.38 -8.43
CA TYR A 94 -14.48 10.33 -7.92
C TYR A 94 -15.87 10.87 -7.62
N ARG A 95 -15.96 12.08 -7.06
CA ARG A 95 -17.26 12.67 -6.75
C ARG A 95 -18.04 13.07 -8.01
N ARG A 96 -17.35 13.58 -9.04
CA ARG A 96 -17.94 13.98 -10.34
C ARG A 96 -18.25 12.82 -11.28
N MET A 97 -17.56 11.68 -11.14
CA MET A 97 -17.86 10.47 -11.91
C MET A 97 -19.33 10.05 -11.77
N ARG A 98 -19.94 10.27 -10.58
CA ARG A 98 -21.32 9.87 -10.27
C ARG A 98 -21.61 8.40 -10.59
N SER A 99 -20.57 7.57 -10.58
CA SER A 99 -20.61 6.14 -10.84
C SER A 99 -20.67 5.36 -9.51
N LEU A 100 -21.19 4.14 -9.54
CA LEU A 100 -21.11 3.22 -8.39
C LEU A 100 -19.78 2.47 -8.38
N THR A 101 -19.29 2.09 -9.57
CA THR A 101 -18.03 1.39 -9.72
C THR A 101 -17.14 2.11 -10.71
N PHE A 102 -15.83 1.84 -10.62
CA PHE A 102 -14.91 2.26 -11.65
C PHE A 102 -15.17 1.58 -12.99
N GLY A 103 -15.68 0.35 -12.97
CA GLY A 103 -16.12 -0.34 -14.18
C GLY A 103 -17.15 0.48 -14.95
N ASP A 104 -18.10 1.11 -14.26
CA ASP A 104 -19.11 1.97 -14.90
C ASP A 104 -18.46 3.15 -15.64
N TRP A 105 -17.44 3.78 -15.04
CA TRP A 105 -16.68 4.85 -15.68
C TRP A 105 -15.94 4.35 -16.94
N PHE A 106 -15.31 3.17 -16.89
CA PHE A 106 -14.66 2.60 -18.08
C PHE A 106 -15.66 2.28 -19.19
N VAL A 107 -16.84 1.76 -18.84
CA VAL A 107 -17.91 1.48 -19.81
C VAL A 107 -18.38 2.78 -20.48
N GLU A 108 -18.58 3.84 -19.72
CA GLU A 108 -18.99 5.14 -20.26
C GLU A 108 -17.88 5.79 -21.09
N ARG A 109 -16.62 5.72 -20.63
CA ARG A 109 -15.47 6.30 -21.35
C ARG A 109 -15.18 5.62 -22.66
N TYR A 110 -15.30 4.29 -22.72
CA TYR A 110 -14.90 3.50 -23.87
C TYR A 110 -16.06 2.84 -24.60
N GLU A 111 -17.30 3.17 -24.24
CA GLU A 111 -18.52 2.64 -24.87
C GLU A 111 -18.51 1.10 -24.95
N SER A 112 -17.87 0.46 -23.97
CA SER A 112 -17.55 -0.97 -24.02
C SER A 112 -17.84 -1.64 -22.69
N LYS A 113 -18.96 -2.36 -22.65
CA LYS A 113 -19.32 -3.24 -21.53
C LYS A 113 -18.20 -4.25 -21.24
N ALA A 114 -17.49 -4.72 -22.26
CA ALA A 114 -16.42 -5.71 -22.12
C ALA A 114 -15.19 -5.16 -21.39
N ILE A 115 -14.83 -3.88 -21.58
CA ILE A 115 -13.77 -3.24 -20.76
C ILE A 115 -14.20 -3.15 -19.29
N GLY A 116 -15.48 -2.88 -19.03
CA GLY A 116 -16.05 -2.96 -17.69
C GLY A 116 -15.85 -4.34 -17.03
N VAL A 117 -16.06 -5.43 -17.78
CA VAL A 117 -15.79 -6.80 -17.30
C VAL A 117 -14.30 -7.02 -17.05
N ALA A 118 -13.43 -6.63 -17.98
CA ALA A 118 -11.99 -6.78 -17.81
C ALA A 118 -11.50 -6.06 -16.55
N TYR A 119 -12.01 -4.85 -16.30
CA TYR A 119 -11.71 -4.10 -15.09
C TYR A 119 -12.30 -4.75 -13.83
N ALA A 120 -13.51 -5.31 -13.89
CA ALA A 120 -14.10 -6.04 -12.78
C ALA A 120 -13.28 -7.28 -12.39
N LEU A 121 -12.86 -8.09 -13.37
CA LEU A 121 -12.00 -9.26 -13.15
C LEU A 121 -10.63 -8.85 -12.56
N PHE A 122 -10.04 -7.79 -13.11
CA PHE A 122 -8.83 -7.18 -12.57
C PHE A 122 -9.03 -6.76 -11.11
N GLY A 123 -10.10 -6.04 -10.80
CA GLY A 123 -10.40 -5.55 -9.45
C GLY A 123 -10.55 -6.69 -8.45
N CYS A 124 -11.30 -7.74 -8.81
CA CYS A 124 -11.46 -8.93 -7.98
C CYS A 124 -10.13 -9.63 -7.69
N PHE A 125 -9.30 -9.86 -8.72
CA PHE A 125 -7.99 -10.49 -8.53
C PHE A 125 -7.02 -9.63 -7.71
N PHE A 126 -7.00 -8.32 -7.99
CA PHE A 126 -6.20 -7.35 -7.24
C PHE A 126 -6.56 -7.36 -5.76
N TYR A 127 -7.86 -7.40 -5.43
CA TYR A 127 -8.31 -7.42 -4.04
C TYR A 127 -8.19 -8.75 -3.34
N MET A 128 -8.26 -9.87 -4.06
CA MET A 128 -7.87 -11.15 -3.46
C MET A 128 -6.40 -11.13 -3.03
N THR A 129 -5.53 -10.56 -3.87
CA THR A 129 -4.10 -10.40 -3.55
C THR A 129 -3.90 -9.43 -2.39
N TYR A 130 -4.60 -8.30 -2.37
CA TYR A 130 -4.44 -7.32 -1.30
C TYR A 130 -5.09 -7.78 0.01
N GLY A 131 -6.20 -8.49 -0.06
CA GLY A 131 -6.83 -9.17 1.08
C GLY A 131 -5.91 -10.24 1.66
N ALA A 132 -5.20 -11.00 0.84
CA ALA A 132 -4.20 -11.99 1.29
C ALA A 132 -3.08 -11.34 2.12
N MET A 133 -2.63 -10.14 1.73
CA MET A 133 -1.69 -9.35 2.52
C MET A 133 -2.25 -9.01 3.91
N MET A 134 -3.53 -8.57 3.99
CA MET A 134 -4.18 -8.22 5.25
C MET A 134 -4.37 -9.44 6.17
N PHE A 135 -4.75 -10.60 5.61
CA PHE A 135 -4.86 -11.86 6.36
C PHE A 135 -3.51 -12.35 6.90
N THR A 136 -2.44 -12.21 6.12
CA THR A 136 -1.08 -12.50 6.59
C THR A 136 -0.69 -11.58 7.75
N ALA A 137 -0.99 -10.29 7.65
CA ALA A 137 -0.74 -9.32 8.73
C ALA A 137 -1.51 -9.65 10.01
N ILE A 138 -2.78 -10.07 9.89
CA ILE A 138 -3.60 -10.56 11.02
C ILE A 138 -2.88 -11.71 11.74
N GLY A 139 -2.42 -12.72 10.99
CA GLY A 139 -1.69 -13.85 11.57
C GLY A 139 -0.40 -13.45 12.27
N LYS A 140 0.38 -12.54 11.67
CA LYS A 140 1.65 -12.04 12.25
C LYS A 140 1.45 -11.23 13.52
N VAL A 141 0.42 -10.38 13.59
CA VAL A 141 0.06 -9.61 14.79
C VAL A 141 -0.50 -10.52 15.89
N ALA A 142 -1.25 -11.56 15.50
CA ALA A 142 -1.86 -12.50 16.44
C ALA A 142 -0.86 -13.52 17.02
N ALA A 143 0.21 -13.87 16.30
CA ALA A 143 1.16 -14.91 16.72
C ALA A 143 1.82 -14.66 18.08
N PRO A 144 2.33 -13.45 18.41
CA PRO A 144 2.84 -13.16 19.75
C PRO A 144 1.80 -13.28 20.87
N LEU A 145 0.50 -13.24 20.55
CA LEU A 145 -0.59 -13.18 21.52
C LEU A 145 -1.18 -14.56 21.81
N LEU A 146 -1.37 -15.35 20.75
CA LEU A 146 -2.03 -16.67 20.80
C LEU A 146 -1.03 -17.83 20.78
N GLY A 147 0.26 -17.54 20.52
CA GLY A 147 1.28 -18.54 20.25
C GLY A 147 1.29 -18.96 18.78
N ASP A 148 2.30 -19.73 18.38
CA ASP A 148 2.48 -20.14 16.98
C ASP A 148 1.54 -21.29 16.55
N THR A 149 0.79 -21.88 17.49
CA THR A 149 -0.20 -22.94 17.20
C THR A 149 -1.52 -22.70 17.91
N LEU A 150 -2.63 -23.06 17.24
CA LEU A 150 -3.97 -23.02 17.78
C LEU A 150 -4.71 -24.29 17.35
N PHE A 151 -5.35 -24.98 18.31
CA PHE A 151 -5.96 -26.30 18.12
C PHE A 151 -5.01 -27.39 17.56
N GLY A 152 -3.71 -27.30 17.88
CA GLY A 152 -2.70 -28.25 17.41
C GLY A 152 -2.27 -28.06 15.94
N MET A 153 -2.76 -27.02 15.26
CA MET A 153 -2.35 -26.63 13.92
C MET A 153 -1.55 -25.32 13.96
N PRO A 154 -0.71 -25.03 12.95
CA PRO A 154 -0.09 -23.72 12.83
C PRO A 154 -1.18 -22.63 12.82
N LEU A 155 -0.89 -21.52 13.50
CA LEU A 155 -1.86 -20.46 13.75
C LEU A 155 -2.56 -19.98 12.48
N GLU A 156 -1.82 -19.90 11.36
CA GLU A 156 -2.34 -19.40 10.10
C GLU A 156 -3.52 -20.23 9.54
N TYR A 157 -3.51 -21.55 9.73
CA TYR A 157 -4.54 -22.45 9.19
C TYR A 157 -5.83 -22.43 10.01
N SER A 158 -5.77 -21.98 11.25
CA SER A 158 -6.93 -21.94 12.16
C SER A 158 -7.48 -20.52 12.29
N LEU A 159 -6.62 -19.52 12.48
CA LEU A 159 -7.03 -18.14 12.72
C LEU A 159 -7.62 -17.48 11.47
N LEU A 160 -6.97 -17.61 10.30
CA LEU A 160 -7.39 -16.89 9.09
C LEU A 160 -8.81 -17.28 8.65
N PRO A 161 -9.20 -18.59 8.61
CA PRO A 161 -10.57 -18.96 8.33
C PRO A 161 -11.59 -18.42 9.34
N ILE A 162 -11.26 -18.42 10.64
CA ILE A 162 -12.14 -17.86 11.69
C ILE A 162 -12.36 -16.36 11.44
N VAL A 163 -11.28 -15.62 11.22
CA VAL A 163 -11.35 -14.18 10.93
C VAL A 163 -12.13 -13.92 9.65
N ALA A 164 -11.95 -14.74 8.61
CA ALA A 164 -12.71 -14.63 7.38
C ALA A 164 -14.22 -14.83 7.60
N VAL A 165 -14.63 -15.80 8.41
CA VAL A 165 -16.05 -15.99 8.77
C VAL A 165 -16.60 -14.76 9.49
N VAL A 166 -15.82 -14.17 10.41
CA VAL A 166 -16.20 -12.95 11.12
C VAL A 166 -16.39 -11.79 10.14
N VAL A 167 -15.37 -11.49 9.32
CA VAL A 167 -15.40 -10.49 8.22
C VAL A 167 -16.63 -10.66 7.34
N ILE A 168 -16.86 -11.86 6.81
CA ILE A 168 -18.02 -12.16 5.96
C ILE A 168 -19.32 -11.89 6.71
N THR A 169 -19.42 -12.27 7.98
CA THR A 169 -20.66 -12.14 8.75
C THR A 169 -21.04 -10.69 8.94
N TYR A 170 -20.15 -9.81 9.41
CA TYR A 170 -20.53 -8.42 9.67
C TYR A 170 -20.39 -7.51 8.44
N GLY A 171 -19.41 -7.76 7.56
CA GLY A 171 -19.19 -6.97 6.34
C GLY A 171 -20.33 -7.11 5.33
N LEU A 172 -20.87 -8.31 5.13
CA LEU A 172 -22.00 -8.55 4.22
C LEU A 172 -23.33 -8.01 4.74
N LEU A 173 -23.45 -7.86 6.06
CA LEU A 173 -24.64 -7.32 6.70
C LEU A 173 -24.61 -5.78 6.71
N GLY A 174 -23.46 -5.17 7.00
CA GLY A 174 -23.35 -3.74 7.26
C GLY A 174 -23.18 -2.81 6.05
N GLY A 175 -22.63 -3.28 4.92
CA GLY A 175 -22.32 -2.43 3.76
C GLY A 175 -21.26 -1.36 4.04
N ILE A 176 -21.00 -0.47 3.06
CA ILE A 176 -19.95 0.57 3.18
C ILE A 176 -20.24 1.52 4.36
N ALA A 177 -21.52 1.77 4.66
CA ALA A 177 -21.88 2.63 5.77
C ALA A 177 -21.37 2.11 7.11
N ALA A 178 -21.54 0.81 7.38
CA ALA A 178 -21.02 0.20 8.59
C ALA A 178 -19.50 0.22 8.63
N ALA A 179 -18.84 -0.11 7.52
CA ALA A 179 -17.38 -0.09 7.43
C ALA A 179 -16.78 1.28 7.80
N TYR A 180 -17.42 2.39 7.40
CA TYR A 180 -16.92 3.72 7.72
C TYR A 180 -17.14 4.12 9.18
N TRP A 181 -18.26 3.68 9.78
CA TRP A 181 -18.47 3.87 11.23
C TRP A 181 -17.49 3.05 12.04
N THR A 182 -17.18 1.83 11.60
CA THR A 182 -16.19 0.99 12.27
C THR A 182 -14.79 1.60 12.16
N ASP A 183 -14.43 2.11 10.98
CA ASP A 183 -13.17 2.82 10.74
C ASP A 183 -13.00 4.07 11.60
N LEU A 184 -14.08 4.83 11.84
CA LEU A 184 -14.04 6.00 12.71
C LEU A 184 -13.64 5.64 14.13
N ILE A 185 -14.36 4.71 14.76
CA ILE A 185 -14.13 4.31 16.16
C ILE A 185 -12.73 3.74 16.31
N GLN A 186 -12.40 2.79 15.45
CA GLN A 186 -11.13 2.11 15.45
C GLN A 186 -9.96 3.05 15.15
N GLY A 187 -10.12 3.98 14.20
CA GLY A 187 -9.10 4.96 13.87
C GLY A 187 -8.75 5.84 15.06
N ILE A 188 -9.78 6.31 15.79
CA ILE A 188 -9.58 7.06 17.05
C ILE A 188 -8.84 6.21 18.09
N CYS A 189 -9.24 4.95 18.27
CA CYS A 189 -8.59 4.05 19.22
C CYS A 189 -7.12 3.78 18.86
N ILE A 190 -6.81 3.51 17.60
CA ILE A 190 -5.42 3.27 17.13
C ILE A 190 -4.56 4.50 17.39
N ILE A 191 -5.07 5.71 17.09
CA ILE A 191 -4.34 6.95 17.37
C ILE A 191 -4.07 7.09 18.86
N ALA A 192 -5.11 6.94 19.69
CA ALA A 192 -4.99 7.08 21.14
C ALA A 192 -3.99 6.07 21.74
N LEU A 193 -4.12 4.80 21.37
CA LEU A 193 -3.24 3.73 21.87
C LEU A 193 -1.80 3.88 21.36
N SER A 194 -1.62 4.32 20.11
CA SER A 194 -0.28 4.59 19.56
C SER A 194 0.42 5.72 20.31
N VAL A 195 -0.32 6.78 20.66
CA VAL A 195 0.22 7.87 21.47
C VAL A 195 0.55 7.40 22.89
N MET A 196 -0.26 6.51 23.48
CA MET A 196 0.00 5.94 24.81
C MET A 196 1.27 5.07 24.85
N LEU A 197 1.58 4.33 23.78
CA LEU A 197 2.79 3.48 23.73
C LEU A 197 4.09 4.26 23.95
N ILE A 198 4.15 5.53 23.51
CA ILE A 198 5.36 6.35 23.57
C ILE A 198 5.81 6.61 25.01
N PRO A 199 5.01 7.25 25.91
CA PRO A 199 5.44 7.53 27.27
C PRO A 199 5.75 6.27 28.11
N PHE A 200 5.00 5.18 27.92
CA PHE A 200 5.31 3.90 28.59
C PHE A 200 6.61 3.30 28.08
N GLY A 201 6.83 3.38 26.77
CA GLY A 201 8.06 2.91 26.14
C GLY A 201 9.30 3.71 26.54
N LEU A 202 9.21 5.04 26.57
CA LEU A 202 10.31 5.90 27.02
C LEU A 202 10.65 5.64 28.50
N SER A 203 9.64 5.50 29.35
CA SER A 203 9.84 5.12 30.76
C SER A 203 10.53 3.75 30.89
N ALA A 204 10.14 2.75 30.09
CA ALA A 204 10.77 1.43 30.10
C ALA A 204 12.24 1.47 29.62
N VAL A 205 12.59 2.35 28.68
CA VAL A 205 13.98 2.56 28.26
C VAL A 205 14.81 3.12 29.42
N VAL A 206 14.29 4.12 30.14
CA VAL A 206 14.97 4.70 31.31
C VAL A 206 15.09 3.69 32.44
N GLU A 207 14.06 2.90 32.71
CA GLU A 207 14.12 1.85 33.74
C GLU A 207 15.21 0.82 33.44
N LYS A 208 15.41 0.48 32.17
CA LYS A 208 16.35 -0.56 31.74
C LYS A 208 17.79 -0.05 31.60
N PHE A 209 17.98 1.17 31.10
CA PHE A 209 19.29 1.69 30.70
C PHE A 209 19.68 3.01 31.36
N GLY A 210 18.76 3.67 32.05
CA GLY A 210 18.98 4.95 32.71
C GLY A 210 19.72 4.85 34.03
N THR A 211 20.05 6.02 34.58
CA THR A 211 20.75 6.23 35.84
C THR A 211 19.86 7.02 36.81
N GLU A 212 20.22 7.06 38.10
CA GLU A 212 19.47 7.84 39.10
C GLU A 212 19.40 9.32 38.70
N GLY A 213 18.17 9.83 38.51
CA GLY A 213 17.91 11.20 38.09
C GLY A 213 17.52 11.36 36.61
N ASP A 214 17.67 10.31 35.78
CA ASP A 214 17.22 10.34 34.39
C ASP A 214 15.68 10.45 34.31
N THR A 215 15.23 11.31 33.41
CA THR A 215 13.82 11.57 33.11
C THR A 215 13.38 10.83 31.85
N MET A 216 12.08 10.81 31.58
CA MET A 216 11.53 10.21 30.36
C MET A 216 12.12 10.80 29.06
N MET A 217 12.59 12.05 29.07
CA MET A 217 13.22 12.65 27.89
C MET A 217 14.64 12.15 27.66
N ASP A 218 15.34 11.72 28.72
CA ASP A 218 16.68 11.13 28.63
C ASP A 218 16.64 9.75 27.94
N ALA A 219 15.46 9.13 27.83
CA ALA A 219 15.24 7.95 27.00
C ALA A 219 15.73 8.14 25.56
N PHE A 220 15.58 9.34 24.98
CA PHE A 220 16.05 9.60 23.63
C PHE A 220 17.58 9.55 23.54
N ARG A 221 18.28 10.15 24.51
CA ARG A 221 19.75 10.04 24.64
C ARG A 221 20.19 8.58 24.79
N LEU A 222 19.52 7.82 25.65
CA LEU A 222 19.80 6.40 25.85
C LEU A 222 19.59 5.60 24.55
N MET A 223 18.54 5.87 23.77
CA MET A 223 18.36 5.21 22.47
C MET A 223 19.49 5.54 21.49
N HIS A 224 19.99 6.79 21.47
CA HIS A 224 21.17 7.17 20.67
C HIS A 224 22.42 6.40 21.08
N GLU A 225 22.68 6.27 22.38
CA GLU A 225 23.81 5.50 22.92
C GLU A 225 23.71 4.01 22.58
N GLN A 226 22.52 3.41 22.71
CA GLN A 226 22.31 1.98 22.48
C GLN A 226 22.36 1.58 20.99
N LEU A 227 21.80 2.41 20.11
CA LEU A 227 21.61 2.10 18.69
C LEU A 227 22.64 2.76 17.77
N GLY A 228 23.28 3.84 18.22
CA GLY A 228 24.18 4.68 17.43
C GLY A 228 23.47 5.58 16.41
N ASP A 229 24.16 6.62 15.96
CA ASP A 229 23.61 7.66 15.06
C ASP A 229 23.07 7.13 13.73
N GLY A 230 23.64 6.03 13.24
CA GLY A 230 23.19 5.37 12.01
C GLY A 230 21.71 4.98 12.07
N ALA A 231 21.22 4.57 13.24
CA ALA A 231 19.82 4.19 13.44
C ALA A 231 18.86 5.39 13.38
N PHE A 232 19.34 6.62 13.50
CA PHE A 232 18.53 7.85 13.46
C PHE A 232 18.59 8.57 12.10
N THR A 233 19.33 8.02 11.14
CA THR A 233 19.35 8.55 9.78
C THR A 233 18.02 8.27 9.07
N ILE A 234 17.39 9.31 8.53
CA ILE A 234 16.08 9.22 7.86
C ILE A 234 16.23 9.01 6.35
N ILE A 235 17.26 9.60 5.73
CA ILE A 235 17.55 9.48 4.30
C ILE A 235 19.01 9.09 4.16
N GLY A 236 19.29 8.05 3.37
CA GLY A 236 20.66 7.68 3.08
C GLY A 236 21.43 7.09 4.26
N GLY A 237 20.73 6.44 5.21
CA GLY A 237 21.39 5.50 6.12
C GLY A 237 22.23 4.50 5.31
N ASP A 238 23.28 3.96 5.94
CA ASP A 238 24.33 3.06 5.42
C ASP A 238 23.97 2.39 4.08
N ALA A 239 24.91 2.24 3.14
CA ALA A 239 24.70 1.81 1.75
C ALA A 239 23.95 0.45 1.54
N ALA A 240 23.51 -0.21 2.62
CA ALA A 240 22.53 -1.29 2.68
C ALA A 240 21.06 -0.84 2.84
N SER A 241 20.74 0.46 2.98
CA SER A 241 19.37 0.94 3.20
C SER A 241 18.43 0.50 2.09
N GLU A 242 17.27 -0.04 2.47
CA GLU A 242 16.22 -0.45 1.54
C GLU A 242 15.56 0.75 0.84
N PHE A 243 15.73 1.96 1.37
CA PHE A 243 15.03 3.18 0.92
C PHE A 243 16.01 4.33 0.61
N PRO A 244 16.93 4.19 -0.36
CA PRO A 244 17.70 5.33 -0.84
C PRO A 244 16.79 6.36 -1.52
N LEU A 245 17.21 7.62 -1.55
CA LEU A 245 16.38 8.74 -2.03
C LEU A 245 15.81 8.52 -3.44
N TYR A 246 16.61 8.01 -4.38
CA TYR A 246 16.13 7.73 -5.73
C TYR A 246 15.03 6.65 -5.76
N ALA A 247 15.13 5.63 -4.89
CA ALA A 247 14.12 4.58 -4.80
C ALA A 247 12.83 5.13 -4.20
N ILE A 248 12.93 5.98 -3.18
CA ILE A 248 11.76 6.68 -2.61
C ILE A 248 11.06 7.49 -3.69
N VAL A 249 11.78 8.31 -4.45
CA VAL A 249 11.20 9.15 -5.52
C VAL A 249 10.49 8.29 -6.56
N SER A 250 11.08 7.19 -7.00
CA SER A 250 10.45 6.32 -7.98
C SER A 250 9.23 5.57 -7.44
N ILE A 251 9.27 5.13 -6.18
CA ILE A 251 8.11 4.52 -5.50
C ILE A 251 6.97 5.55 -5.35
N VAL A 252 7.28 6.81 -5.04
CA VAL A 252 6.27 7.88 -4.98
C VAL A 252 5.60 8.06 -6.34
N ILE A 253 6.38 8.16 -7.42
CA ILE A 253 5.85 8.39 -8.78
C ILE A 253 4.93 7.25 -9.22
N ILE A 254 5.35 5.99 -9.05
CA ILE A 254 4.51 4.85 -9.46
C ILE A 254 3.22 4.80 -8.64
N ASN A 255 3.29 5.07 -7.34
CA ASN A 255 2.10 5.07 -6.49
C ASN A 255 1.15 6.22 -6.84
N MET A 256 1.65 7.40 -7.22
CA MET A 256 0.80 8.49 -7.75
C MET A 256 0.02 8.05 -8.99
N VAL A 257 0.64 7.29 -9.88
CA VAL A 257 0.00 6.79 -11.10
C VAL A 257 -0.98 5.67 -10.80
N GLY A 258 -0.59 4.72 -9.93
CA GLY A 258 -1.30 3.48 -9.66
C GLY A 258 -2.46 3.60 -8.69
N ILE A 259 -2.36 4.42 -7.65
CA ILE A 259 -3.36 4.42 -6.57
C ILE A 259 -4.73 4.90 -7.03
N VAL A 260 -4.75 5.89 -7.93
CA VAL A 260 -5.97 6.57 -8.34
C VAL A 260 -6.91 5.67 -9.15
N LEU A 261 -6.39 4.59 -9.73
CA LEU A 261 -7.18 3.62 -10.48
C LEU A 261 -7.60 2.42 -9.63
N THR A 262 -7.21 2.34 -8.36
CA THR A 262 -7.60 1.19 -7.54
C THR A 262 -9.12 1.21 -7.32
N PRO A 263 -9.84 0.09 -7.51
CA PRO A 263 -11.29 0.16 -7.55
C PRO A 263 -12.00 0.71 -6.29
N HIS A 264 -11.41 0.62 -5.09
CA HIS A 264 -11.97 1.06 -3.81
C HIS A 264 -11.84 2.58 -3.66
N PHE A 265 -10.93 3.20 -4.40
CA PHE A 265 -10.75 4.64 -4.42
C PHE A 265 -11.98 5.38 -4.98
N ILE A 266 -12.88 4.71 -5.71
CA ILE A 266 -14.17 5.33 -6.03
C ILE A 266 -15.03 5.59 -4.80
N VAL A 267 -14.90 4.74 -3.78
CA VAL A 267 -15.64 4.83 -2.52
C VAL A 267 -14.88 5.71 -1.53
N THR A 268 -13.59 5.40 -1.29
CA THR A 268 -12.72 6.03 -0.28
C THR A 268 -12.05 7.31 -0.75
N GLY A 269 -11.87 7.49 -2.07
CA GLY A 269 -11.34 8.69 -2.69
C GLY A 269 -12.34 9.85 -2.75
N GLY A 270 -13.54 9.70 -2.18
CA GLY A 270 -14.52 10.77 -2.04
C GLY A 270 -15.79 10.63 -2.86
N GLY A 271 -16.01 9.52 -3.58
CA GLY A 271 -17.27 9.30 -4.29
C GLY A 271 -18.48 9.17 -3.36
N THR A 272 -18.26 8.77 -2.10
CA THR A 272 -19.28 8.69 -1.03
C THR A 272 -19.48 10.02 -0.28
N ALA A 273 -18.74 11.08 -0.63
CA ALA A 273 -18.83 12.36 0.04
C ALA A 273 -20.06 13.15 -0.40
N LYS A 274 -20.64 13.96 0.48
CA LYS A 274 -21.78 14.82 0.13
C LYS A 274 -21.43 15.93 -0.87
N SER A 275 -20.22 16.47 -0.80
CA SER A 275 -19.73 17.54 -1.67
C SER A 275 -18.27 17.32 -2.09
N GLU A 276 -17.82 18.04 -3.12
CA GLU A 276 -16.39 18.06 -3.53
C GLU A 276 -15.48 18.56 -2.40
N TRP A 277 -15.96 19.50 -1.59
CA TRP A 277 -15.19 20.03 -0.46
C TRP A 277 -15.02 19.00 0.66
N ASP A 278 -16.04 18.16 0.90
CA ASP A 278 -15.96 17.07 1.86
C ASP A 278 -15.06 15.94 1.36
N ALA A 279 -15.11 15.64 0.06
CA ALA A 279 -14.19 14.70 -0.59
C ALA A 279 -12.73 15.14 -0.42
N ARG A 280 -12.40 16.39 -0.77
CA ARG A 280 -11.03 16.93 -0.65
C ARG A 280 -10.51 16.91 0.77
N VAL A 281 -11.28 17.51 1.70
CA VAL A 281 -10.85 17.61 3.10
C VAL A 281 -10.74 16.23 3.72
N GLY A 282 -11.72 15.35 3.50
CA GLY A 282 -11.68 14.00 4.02
C GLY A 282 -10.46 13.21 3.54
N LEU A 283 -10.28 13.11 2.22
CA LEU A 283 -9.20 12.30 1.65
C LEU A 283 -7.82 12.81 2.05
N VAL A 284 -7.59 14.13 2.03
CA VAL A 284 -6.29 14.72 2.35
C VAL A 284 -6.01 14.69 3.85
N THR A 285 -6.97 15.07 4.68
CA THR A 285 -6.78 15.11 6.14
C THR A 285 -6.55 13.70 6.70
N GLY A 286 -7.31 12.70 6.24
CA GLY A 286 -7.15 11.31 6.69
C GLY A 286 -5.76 10.76 6.38
N ASN A 287 -5.22 11.06 5.19
CA ASN A 287 -3.88 10.65 4.82
C ASN A 287 -2.80 11.41 5.62
N PHE A 288 -2.95 12.73 5.85
CA PHE A 288 -1.98 13.48 6.66
C PHE A 288 -1.95 13.06 8.13
N ILE A 289 -3.11 12.83 8.76
CA ILE A 289 -3.18 12.32 10.14
C ILE A 289 -2.37 11.04 10.24
N LYS A 290 -2.51 10.13 9.26
CA LYS A 290 -1.75 8.89 9.26
C LYS A 290 -0.25 9.09 9.11
N ARG A 291 0.19 10.02 8.25
CA ARG A 291 1.62 10.32 8.10
C ARG A 291 2.21 10.95 9.36
N PHE A 292 1.42 11.75 10.08
CA PHE A 292 1.81 12.21 11.41
C PHE A 292 1.92 11.05 12.42
N CYS A 293 0.94 10.13 12.46
CA CYS A 293 1.00 8.94 13.32
C CYS A 293 2.21 8.04 13.01
N THR A 294 2.64 7.98 11.76
CA THR A 294 3.84 7.21 11.36
C THR A 294 5.07 7.65 12.15
N ILE A 295 5.23 8.95 12.44
CA ILE A 295 6.36 9.44 13.26
C ILE A 295 6.30 8.85 14.67
N GLY A 296 5.11 8.81 15.28
CA GLY A 296 4.90 8.15 16.56
C GLY A 296 5.20 6.65 16.51
N TRP A 297 4.78 5.96 15.46
CA TRP A 297 5.08 4.54 15.26
C TRP A 297 6.57 4.25 15.11
N VAL A 298 7.31 5.15 14.46
CA VAL A 298 8.78 5.07 14.36
C VAL A 298 9.41 5.20 15.74
N ILE A 299 8.96 6.15 16.57
CA ILE A 299 9.45 6.30 17.96
C ILE A 299 9.19 5.01 18.75
N THR A 300 7.97 4.49 18.70
CA THR A 300 7.63 3.21 19.34
C THR A 300 8.50 2.06 18.85
N ALA A 301 8.79 2.00 17.55
CA ALA A 301 9.63 0.96 16.98
C ALA A 301 11.11 1.09 17.37
N LEU A 302 11.63 2.31 17.51
CA LEU A 302 12.99 2.57 18.04
C LEU A 302 13.09 2.16 19.52
N ILE A 303 12.05 2.42 20.31
CA ILE A 303 11.95 1.93 21.69
C ILE A 303 12.04 0.40 21.73
N VAL A 304 11.24 -0.27 20.89
CA VAL A 304 11.24 -1.74 20.81
C VAL A 304 12.59 -2.28 20.34
N LEU A 305 13.22 -1.64 19.36
CA LEU A 305 14.55 -2.01 18.88
C LEU A 305 15.60 -1.83 19.99
N THR A 306 15.49 -0.79 20.80
CA THR A 306 16.39 -0.52 21.93
C THR A 306 16.22 -1.55 23.05
N LEU A 307 14.98 -1.83 23.44
CA LEU A 307 14.68 -2.74 24.54
C LEU A 307 14.86 -4.22 24.16
N TYR A 308 14.51 -4.59 22.94
CA TYR A 308 14.35 -5.98 22.50
C TYR A 308 15.12 -6.34 21.21
N GLY A 309 16.02 -5.47 20.74
CA GLY A 309 16.78 -5.71 19.51
C GLY A 309 17.71 -6.93 19.53
N GLY A 310 18.02 -7.47 20.72
CA GLY A 310 18.75 -8.73 20.92
C GLY A 310 17.86 -9.98 20.95
N ASN A 311 16.53 -9.84 20.93
CA ASN A 311 15.61 -10.99 20.94
C ASN A 311 15.71 -11.76 19.61
N LEU A 312 16.07 -13.05 19.68
CA LEU A 312 16.30 -13.91 18.51
C LEU A 312 15.05 -14.08 17.64
N ASP A 313 13.85 -14.05 18.22
CA ASP A 313 12.60 -14.22 17.46
C ASP A 313 12.29 -12.96 16.64
N LEU A 314 12.53 -11.77 17.20
CA LEU A 314 12.39 -10.50 16.47
C LEU A 314 13.47 -10.31 15.41
N VAL A 315 14.69 -10.80 15.66
CA VAL A 315 15.77 -10.78 14.65
C VAL A 315 15.44 -11.70 13.47
N LYS A 316 14.77 -12.83 13.71
CA LYS A 316 14.31 -13.74 12.65
C LYS A 316 13.08 -13.19 11.91
N ASP A 317 12.14 -12.58 12.63
CA ASP A 317 10.89 -12.08 12.08
C ASP A 317 10.50 -10.72 12.69
N ALA A 318 11.00 -9.66 12.04
CA ALA A 318 10.73 -8.28 12.44
C ALA A 318 9.24 -7.88 12.31
N ASP A 319 8.40 -8.67 11.62
CA ASP A 319 6.96 -8.39 11.53
C ASP A 319 6.27 -8.52 12.90
N LYS A 320 6.88 -9.25 13.85
CA LYS A 320 6.37 -9.41 15.22
C LYS A 320 6.61 -8.17 16.12
N ALA A 321 7.42 -7.19 15.69
CA ALA A 321 7.87 -6.07 16.52
C ALA A 321 6.71 -5.25 17.13
N TRP A 322 5.67 -4.95 16.37
CA TRP A 322 4.51 -4.19 16.86
C TRP A 322 3.67 -4.97 17.90
N GLY A 323 3.54 -6.28 17.70
CA GLY A 323 2.86 -7.16 18.66
C GLY A 323 3.60 -7.23 19.99
N VAL A 324 4.94 -7.34 19.93
CA VAL A 324 5.79 -7.27 21.14
C VAL A 324 5.65 -5.92 21.83
N ALA A 325 5.70 -4.80 21.09
CA ALA A 325 5.47 -3.47 21.65
C ALA A 325 4.16 -3.39 22.45
N THR A 326 3.09 -3.95 21.89
CA THR A 326 1.76 -3.93 22.50
C THR A 326 1.75 -4.70 23.82
N ILE A 327 2.28 -5.93 23.84
CA ILE A 327 2.27 -6.80 25.03
C ILE A 327 3.16 -6.22 26.12
N GLU A 328 4.38 -5.86 25.76
CA GLU A 328 5.41 -5.49 26.73
C GLU A 328 5.19 -4.09 27.31
N LEU A 329 4.67 -3.14 26.52
CA LEU A 329 4.51 -1.75 26.98
C LEU A 329 3.12 -1.46 27.56
N LEU A 330 2.06 -2.13 27.09
CA LEU A 330 0.69 -1.93 27.63
C LEU A 330 0.27 -3.02 28.61
N GLY A 331 0.84 -4.22 28.51
CA GLY A 331 0.52 -5.35 29.39
C GLY A 331 0.75 -5.09 30.88
N PRO A 332 1.83 -4.39 31.28
CA PRO A 332 2.08 -4.07 32.69
C PRO A 332 0.95 -3.28 33.37
N LEU A 333 0.14 -2.54 32.62
CA LEU A 333 -0.94 -1.70 33.18
C LEU A 333 -2.16 -2.50 33.64
N LYS A 334 -2.34 -3.75 33.16
CA LYS A 334 -3.41 -4.67 33.58
C LYS A 334 -4.85 -4.14 33.51
N ILE A 335 -5.10 -3.15 32.65
CA ILE A 335 -6.43 -2.51 32.46
C ILE A 335 -7.11 -2.88 31.13
N GLY A 336 -6.60 -3.88 30.42
CA GLY A 336 -7.22 -4.36 29.17
C GLY A 336 -6.76 -3.65 27.89
N LEU A 337 -5.73 -2.80 27.95
CA LEU A 337 -5.23 -2.05 26.79
C LEU A 337 -4.58 -2.93 25.73
N VAL A 338 -4.00 -4.07 26.11
CA VAL A 338 -3.49 -5.06 25.16
C VAL A 338 -4.67 -5.62 24.36
N GLY A 339 -5.73 -6.05 25.05
CA GLY A 339 -6.97 -6.49 24.42
C GLY A 339 -7.57 -5.46 23.46
N LEU A 340 -7.62 -4.19 23.89
CA LEU A 340 -8.13 -3.10 23.06
C LEU A 340 -7.27 -2.85 21.82
N MET A 341 -5.94 -2.81 21.96
CA MET A 341 -5.03 -2.62 20.83
C MET A 341 -5.18 -3.75 19.81
N VAL A 342 -5.21 -4.99 20.28
CA VAL A 342 -5.41 -6.16 19.43
C VAL A 342 -6.75 -6.09 18.71
N ALA A 343 -7.83 -5.79 19.44
CA ALA A 343 -9.16 -5.65 18.85
C ALA A 343 -9.18 -4.56 17.76
N CYS A 344 -8.54 -3.42 18.01
CA CYS A 344 -8.48 -2.33 17.04
C CYS A 344 -7.62 -2.67 15.82
N LEU A 345 -6.46 -3.30 16.00
CA LEU A 345 -5.61 -3.72 14.87
C LEU A 345 -6.30 -4.79 14.02
N LEU A 346 -6.93 -5.78 14.65
CA LEU A 346 -7.67 -6.82 13.95
C LEU A 346 -8.86 -6.23 13.20
N ALA A 347 -9.67 -5.41 13.86
CA ALA A 347 -10.78 -4.73 13.21
C ALA A 347 -10.31 -3.87 12.03
N ALA A 348 -9.13 -3.26 12.14
CA ALA A 348 -8.59 -2.42 11.07
C ALA A 348 -8.23 -3.20 9.82
N LEU A 349 -7.62 -4.35 10.03
CA LEU A 349 -7.28 -5.27 8.94
C LEU A 349 -8.56 -5.84 8.33
N MET A 350 -9.55 -6.16 9.15
CA MET A 350 -10.83 -6.69 8.69
C MET A 350 -11.67 -5.66 7.92
N SER A 351 -11.79 -4.41 8.39
CA SER A 351 -12.56 -3.33 7.73
C SER A 351 -12.03 -3.02 6.33
N THR A 352 -10.70 -3.11 6.15
CA THR A 352 -10.08 -2.98 4.83
C THR A 352 -10.53 -4.10 3.89
N VAL A 353 -10.55 -5.35 4.38
CA VAL A 353 -11.06 -6.51 3.63
C VAL A 353 -12.56 -6.35 3.32
N ASP A 354 -13.36 -5.79 4.25
CA ASP A 354 -14.79 -5.53 4.01
C ASP A 354 -15.00 -4.51 2.89
N CYS A 355 -14.24 -3.42 2.89
CA CYS A 355 -14.30 -2.44 1.82
C CYS A 355 -14.01 -3.09 0.46
N PHE A 356 -12.95 -3.89 0.37
CA PHE A 356 -12.58 -4.58 -0.86
C PHE A 356 -13.63 -5.59 -1.30
N MET A 357 -14.17 -6.35 -0.34
CA MET A 357 -15.26 -7.30 -0.56
C MET A 357 -16.48 -6.60 -1.19
N ILE A 358 -16.92 -5.48 -0.61
CA ILE A 358 -18.10 -4.75 -1.07
C ILE A 358 -17.86 -4.10 -2.44
N VAL A 359 -16.66 -3.57 -2.68
CA VAL A 359 -16.27 -2.98 -3.98
C VAL A 359 -16.22 -4.05 -5.08
N CYS A 360 -15.66 -5.23 -4.82
CA CYS A 360 -15.70 -6.36 -5.75
C CYS A 360 -17.12 -6.80 -6.05
N ALA A 361 -17.95 -6.91 -5.02
CA ALA A 361 -19.35 -7.26 -5.16
C ALA A 361 -20.08 -6.25 -6.07
N ALA A 362 -19.82 -4.95 -5.89
CA ALA A 362 -20.35 -3.91 -6.76
C ALA A 362 -19.88 -4.09 -8.21
N LEU A 363 -18.58 -4.34 -8.44
CA LEU A 363 -18.02 -4.57 -9.77
C LEU A 363 -18.68 -5.75 -10.49
N VAL A 364 -18.85 -6.89 -9.82
CA VAL A 364 -19.48 -8.07 -10.43
C VAL A 364 -20.96 -7.81 -10.70
N VAL A 365 -21.70 -7.25 -9.75
CA VAL A 365 -23.13 -6.97 -9.92
C VAL A 365 -23.34 -5.98 -11.07
N ARG A 366 -22.65 -4.84 -11.06
CA ARG A 366 -22.86 -3.73 -12.00
C ARG A 366 -22.28 -4.00 -13.39
N ASN A 367 -21.10 -4.63 -13.46
CA ASN A 367 -20.35 -4.71 -14.72
C ASN A 367 -20.43 -6.10 -15.37
N ILE A 368 -20.85 -7.15 -14.66
CA ILE A 368 -20.98 -8.51 -15.20
C ILE A 368 -22.45 -8.98 -15.16
N TYR A 369 -23.07 -8.98 -13.98
CA TYR A 369 -24.39 -9.57 -13.80
C TYR A 369 -25.51 -8.81 -14.53
N HIS A 370 -25.66 -7.51 -14.26
CA HIS A 370 -26.65 -6.69 -14.95
C HIS A 370 -26.43 -6.63 -16.47
N PRO A 371 -25.21 -6.41 -17.00
CA PRO A 371 -25.06 -6.21 -18.44
C PRO A 371 -25.15 -7.49 -19.29
N TYR A 372 -24.91 -8.68 -18.72
CA TYR A 372 -24.79 -9.93 -19.48
C TYR A 372 -25.62 -11.11 -18.96
N ILE A 373 -26.01 -11.14 -17.68
CA ILE A 373 -26.72 -12.28 -17.08
C ILE A 373 -28.20 -11.95 -16.91
N LYS A 374 -28.51 -10.86 -16.20
CA LYS A 374 -29.90 -10.44 -15.94
C LYS A 374 -29.99 -8.91 -15.80
N SER A 375 -30.44 -8.26 -16.87
CA SER A 375 -30.49 -6.78 -16.96
C SER A 375 -31.60 -6.13 -16.15
N ASP A 376 -32.64 -6.88 -15.80
CA ASP A 376 -33.81 -6.43 -15.04
C ASP A 376 -33.80 -6.97 -13.60
N ALA A 377 -32.64 -7.42 -13.10
CA ALA A 377 -32.53 -7.96 -11.76
C ALA A 377 -32.98 -6.95 -10.70
N SER A 378 -33.81 -7.40 -9.77
CA SER A 378 -34.29 -6.56 -8.67
C SER A 378 -33.13 -6.14 -7.74
N GLU A 379 -33.36 -5.09 -6.96
CA GLU A 379 -32.44 -4.65 -5.90
C GLU A 379 -32.13 -5.78 -4.91
N ALA A 380 -33.15 -6.57 -4.53
CA ALA A 380 -32.99 -7.68 -3.60
C ALA A 380 -32.11 -8.81 -4.19
N GLU A 381 -32.30 -9.16 -5.46
CA GLU A 381 -31.46 -10.15 -6.15
C GLU A 381 -30.01 -9.66 -6.28
N SER A 382 -29.83 -8.38 -6.64
CA SER A 382 -28.51 -7.74 -6.76
C SER A 382 -27.75 -7.77 -5.44
N LEU A 383 -28.43 -7.45 -4.33
CA LEU A 383 -27.84 -7.49 -2.98
C LEU A 383 -27.57 -8.93 -2.50
N ARG A 384 -28.37 -9.93 -2.90
CA ARG A 384 -28.06 -11.34 -2.59
C ARG A 384 -26.80 -11.80 -3.33
N LEU A 385 -26.69 -11.49 -4.62
CA LEU A 385 -25.51 -11.81 -5.40
C LEU A 385 -24.26 -11.09 -4.87
N ALA A 386 -24.39 -9.81 -4.53
CA ALA A 386 -23.30 -9.04 -3.93
C ALA A 386 -22.70 -9.76 -2.71
N ARG A 387 -23.54 -10.34 -1.86
CA ARG A 387 -23.11 -11.09 -0.68
C ARG A 387 -22.36 -12.37 -1.01
N ILE A 388 -22.83 -13.12 -2.00
CA ILE A 388 -22.17 -14.35 -2.47
C ILE A 388 -20.80 -14.01 -3.06
N VAL A 389 -20.72 -13.01 -3.94
CA VAL A 389 -19.46 -12.56 -4.54
C VAL A 389 -18.49 -12.09 -3.47
N GLY A 390 -18.97 -11.35 -2.48
CA GLY A 390 -18.15 -10.90 -1.37
C GLY A 390 -17.51 -12.06 -0.61
N ALA A 391 -18.30 -13.07 -0.24
CA ALA A 391 -17.80 -14.27 0.43
C ALA A 391 -16.74 -15.01 -0.41
N LEU A 392 -16.92 -15.10 -1.72
CA LEU A 392 -15.94 -15.71 -2.64
C LEU A 392 -14.62 -14.93 -2.70
N VAL A 393 -14.67 -13.60 -2.67
CA VAL A 393 -13.47 -12.74 -2.68
C VAL A 393 -12.68 -12.92 -1.37
N VAL A 394 -13.36 -12.97 -0.23
CA VAL A 394 -12.70 -13.21 1.06
C VAL A 394 -12.10 -14.62 1.11
N ALA A 395 -12.83 -15.64 0.66
CA ALA A 395 -12.31 -17.00 0.58
C ALA A 395 -11.08 -17.10 -0.33
N GLY A 396 -11.10 -16.43 -1.50
CA GLY A 396 -9.95 -16.33 -2.39
C GLY A 396 -8.75 -15.62 -1.75
N SER A 397 -9.00 -14.59 -0.93
CA SER A 397 -7.97 -13.87 -0.19
C SER A 397 -7.28 -14.76 0.84
N VAL A 398 -8.04 -15.56 1.61
CA VAL A 398 -7.50 -16.53 2.56
C VAL A 398 -6.68 -17.59 1.84
N ALA A 399 -7.20 -18.16 0.75
CA ALA A 399 -6.49 -19.17 -0.03
C ALA A 399 -5.15 -18.64 -0.54
N LEU A 400 -5.13 -17.43 -1.11
CA LEU A 400 -3.88 -16.78 -1.54
C LEU A 400 -2.93 -16.50 -0.38
N SER A 401 -3.45 -16.05 0.77
CA SER A 401 -2.64 -15.80 1.98
C SER A 401 -1.91 -17.05 2.45
N LEU A 402 -2.55 -18.22 2.37
CA LEU A 402 -1.94 -19.49 2.75
C LEU A 402 -0.89 -19.96 1.73
N THR A 403 -0.97 -19.53 0.47
CA THR A 403 0.05 -19.86 -0.55
C THR A 403 1.29 -18.94 -0.49
N ILE A 404 1.09 -17.66 -0.16
CA ILE A 404 2.16 -16.65 -0.04
C ILE A 404 2.04 -16.03 1.35
N TYR A 405 2.57 -16.74 2.35
CA TYR A 405 2.58 -16.24 3.74
C TYR A 405 3.74 -15.29 4.01
N ASP A 406 3.89 -14.29 3.14
CA ASP A 406 4.89 -13.22 3.22
C ASP A 406 4.22 -11.87 2.90
N MET A 407 4.20 -10.98 3.89
CA MET A 407 3.52 -9.69 3.77
C MET A 407 4.16 -8.80 2.71
N PHE A 408 5.48 -8.81 2.59
CA PHE A 408 6.22 -7.96 1.66
C PHE A 408 6.10 -8.45 0.21
N ALA A 409 6.08 -9.76 -0.01
CA ALA A 409 5.86 -10.36 -1.32
C ALA A 409 4.46 -10.02 -1.85
N ASN A 410 3.42 -10.12 -1.02
CA ASN A 410 2.07 -9.72 -1.39
C ASN A 410 1.98 -8.21 -1.69
N LEU A 411 2.63 -7.36 -0.88
CA LEU A 411 2.70 -5.91 -1.13
C LEU A 411 3.34 -5.57 -2.49
N GLN A 412 4.37 -6.30 -2.91
CA GLN A 412 5.00 -6.03 -4.22
C GLN A 412 4.06 -6.33 -5.40
N LEU A 413 3.21 -7.36 -5.29
CA LEU A 413 2.23 -7.67 -6.33
C LEU A 413 1.21 -6.54 -6.51
N THR A 414 0.85 -5.82 -5.43
CA THR A 414 -0.10 -4.72 -5.50
C THR A 414 0.45 -3.48 -6.20
N TRP A 415 1.76 -3.36 -6.38
CA TRP A 415 2.36 -2.26 -7.14
C TRP A 415 2.29 -2.47 -8.66
N ILE A 416 2.41 -3.72 -9.11
CA ILE A 416 2.51 -4.04 -10.55
C ILE A 416 1.12 -4.23 -11.17
N VAL A 417 0.20 -4.87 -10.44
CA VAL A 417 -1.14 -5.22 -10.95
C VAL A 417 -1.93 -4.00 -11.45
N PRO A 418 -2.00 -2.86 -10.71
CA PRO A 418 -2.70 -1.65 -11.18
C PRO A 418 -2.20 -1.09 -12.52
N MET A 419 -0.94 -1.36 -12.89
CA MET A 419 -0.36 -0.84 -14.13
C MET A 419 -1.05 -1.38 -15.39
N LEU A 420 -1.81 -2.48 -15.29
CA LEU A 420 -2.65 -3.00 -16.39
C LEU A 420 -3.65 -1.97 -16.93
N PHE A 421 -4.18 -1.11 -16.05
CA PHE A 421 -5.20 -0.11 -16.39
C PHE A 421 -4.74 1.34 -16.22
N ALA A 422 -3.50 1.59 -15.75
CA ALA A 422 -2.98 2.93 -15.53
C ALA A 422 -3.02 3.84 -16.76
N ALA A 423 -2.42 3.40 -17.87
CA ALA A 423 -2.43 4.18 -19.11
C ALA A 423 -3.85 4.38 -19.66
N VAL A 424 -4.69 3.34 -19.58
CA VAL A 424 -6.08 3.39 -20.02
C VAL A 424 -6.82 4.47 -19.21
N PHE A 425 -6.73 4.43 -17.89
CA PHE A 425 -7.37 5.41 -17.02
C PHE A 425 -6.87 6.84 -17.28
N TRP A 426 -5.56 7.08 -17.16
CA TRP A 426 -5.00 8.44 -17.22
C TRP A 426 -5.16 9.10 -18.59
N VAL A 427 -4.89 8.35 -19.67
CA VAL A 427 -5.08 8.88 -21.03
C VAL A 427 -6.58 9.05 -21.31
N GLY A 428 -7.42 8.14 -20.84
CA GLY A 428 -8.87 8.23 -20.94
C GLY A 428 -9.46 9.42 -20.20
N MET A 429 -8.93 9.80 -19.04
CA MET A 429 -9.41 10.92 -18.22
C MET A 429 -9.23 12.29 -18.90
N TYR A 430 -8.23 12.44 -19.77
CA TYR A 430 -7.83 13.76 -20.29
C TYR A 430 -7.72 13.87 -21.81
N TRP A 431 -7.78 12.77 -22.57
CA TRP A 431 -7.61 12.82 -24.02
C TRP A 431 -8.78 12.17 -24.74
N ARG A 432 -9.53 12.97 -25.52
CA ARG A 432 -10.66 12.51 -26.35
C ARG A 432 -10.28 11.42 -27.34
N ARG A 433 -9.04 11.44 -27.85
CA ARG A 433 -8.59 10.50 -28.88
C ARG A 433 -8.25 9.12 -28.33
N ALA A 434 -8.20 8.91 -27.01
CA ALA A 434 -7.98 7.58 -26.44
C ALA A 434 -9.14 6.66 -26.81
N THR A 435 -8.88 5.65 -27.63
CA THR A 435 -9.94 4.80 -28.21
C THR A 435 -10.13 3.50 -27.44
N THR A 436 -11.30 2.88 -27.60
CA THR A 436 -11.61 1.54 -27.07
C THR A 436 -10.65 0.48 -27.59
N THR A 437 -10.32 0.50 -28.88
CA THR A 437 -9.38 -0.46 -29.48
C THR A 437 -7.97 -0.28 -28.91
N ALA A 438 -7.52 0.96 -28.74
CA ALA A 438 -6.22 1.24 -28.12
C ALA A 438 -6.18 0.79 -26.64
N ALA A 439 -7.29 0.94 -25.91
CA ALA A 439 -7.41 0.44 -24.54
C ALA A 439 -7.21 -1.08 -24.49
N TRP A 440 -7.85 -1.84 -25.39
CA TRP A 440 -7.65 -3.29 -25.48
C TRP A 440 -6.23 -3.67 -25.88
N ILE A 441 -5.65 -3.01 -26.90
CA ILE A 441 -4.25 -3.25 -27.30
C ILE A 441 -3.31 -3.03 -26.10
N THR A 442 -3.51 -1.94 -25.36
CA THR A 442 -2.70 -1.60 -24.19
C THR A 442 -2.88 -2.61 -23.06
N PHE A 443 -4.13 -2.96 -22.73
CA PHE A 443 -4.43 -3.96 -21.71
C PHE A 443 -3.80 -5.32 -22.05
N THR A 444 -3.98 -5.81 -23.29
CA THR A 444 -3.41 -7.07 -23.76
C THR A 444 -1.89 -7.03 -23.76
N PHE A 445 -1.30 -5.92 -24.21
CA PHE A 445 0.16 -5.72 -24.13
C PHE A 445 0.64 -5.84 -22.68
N CYS A 446 0.04 -5.10 -21.74
CA CYS A 446 0.45 -5.13 -20.34
C CYS A 446 0.27 -6.53 -19.72
N LEU A 447 -0.85 -7.19 -20.00
CA LEU A 447 -1.12 -8.56 -19.53
C LEU A 447 -0.06 -9.54 -20.05
N LEU A 448 0.22 -9.50 -21.35
CA LEU A 448 1.20 -10.39 -21.96
C LEU A 448 2.62 -10.09 -21.48
N PHE A 449 3.03 -8.83 -21.48
CA PHE A 449 4.39 -8.42 -21.20
C PHE A 449 4.76 -8.53 -19.71
N PHE A 450 3.89 -8.14 -18.79
CA PHE A 450 4.20 -8.13 -17.35
C PHE A 450 3.79 -9.41 -16.62
N PHE A 451 2.84 -10.19 -17.16
CA PHE A 451 2.31 -11.38 -16.45
C PHE A 451 2.51 -12.68 -17.22
N VAL A 452 2.11 -12.76 -18.50
CA VAL A 452 2.10 -14.05 -19.22
C VAL A 452 3.50 -14.44 -19.70
N LEU A 453 4.17 -13.62 -20.50
CA LEU A 453 5.47 -13.95 -21.10
C LEU A 453 6.58 -14.18 -20.06
N PRO A 454 6.68 -13.39 -18.97
CA PRO A 454 7.60 -13.65 -17.86
C PRO A 454 7.50 -15.05 -17.24
N ILE A 455 6.30 -15.66 -17.28
CA ILE A 455 6.03 -16.99 -16.72
C ILE A 455 6.12 -18.06 -17.80
N ALA A 456 5.60 -17.78 -19.00
CA ALA A 456 5.49 -18.75 -20.09
C ALA A 456 6.85 -19.06 -20.73
N LEU A 457 7.70 -18.06 -20.96
CA LEU A 457 8.99 -18.26 -21.64
C LEU A 457 9.92 -19.23 -20.88
N PRO A 458 10.12 -19.12 -19.55
CA PRO A 458 10.89 -20.11 -18.80
C PRO A 458 10.28 -21.51 -18.80
N LYS A 459 8.95 -21.63 -18.85
CA LYS A 459 8.27 -22.94 -18.91
C LYS A 459 8.40 -23.61 -20.27
N LEU A 460 8.31 -22.83 -21.35
CA LEU A 460 8.45 -23.32 -22.72
C LEU A 460 9.91 -23.64 -23.06
N ASN A 461 10.87 -22.90 -22.50
CA ASN A 461 12.30 -23.16 -22.66
C ASN A 461 13.01 -23.13 -21.29
N PRO A 462 13.02 -24.26 -20.56
CA PRO A 462 13.69 -24.37 -19.26
C PRO A 462 15.21 -24.11 -19.35
N GLY A 463 15.82 -24.24 -20.53
CA GLY A 463 17.23 -23.95 -20.76
C GLY A 463 17.61 -22.48 -20.51
N LEU A 464 16.64 -21.56 -20.61
CA LEU A 464 16.85 -20.14 -20.28
C LEU A 464 17.35 -19.94 -18.85
N ALA A 465 16.86 -20.73 -17.90
CA ALA A 465 17.23 -20.61 -16.49
C ALA A 465 18.66 -21.09 -16.19
N LYS A 466 19.31 -21.78 -17.13
CA LYS A 466 20.69 -22.28 -17.01
C LYS A 466 21.68 -21.58 -17.94
N SER A 467 21.17 -20.72 -18.83
CA SER A 467 22.00 -20.08 -19.85
C SER A 467 22.78 -18.89 -19.26
N PRO A 468 24.11 -18.82 -19.44
CA PRO A 468 24.94 -17.72 -18.93
C PRO A 468 24.48 -16.32 -19.36
N ALA A 469 23.84 -16.20 -20.53
CA ALA A 469 23.31 -14.93 -21.01
C ALA A 469 22.16 -14.40 -20.16
N TYR A 470 21.39 -15.29 -19.52
CA TYR A 470 20.20 -14.96 -18.74
C TYR A 470 20.40 -15.14 -17.23
N THR A 471 21.46 -15.79 -16.79
CA THR A 471 21.81 -16.00 -15.37
C THR A 471 22.79 -14.95 -14.85
N ARG A 472 22.78 -13.73 -15.41
CA ARG A 472 23.63 -12.62 -14.94
C ARG A 472 23.11 -12.04 -13.62
N THR A 473 24.03 -11.65 -12.75
CA THR A 473 23.74 -10.96 -11.49
C THR A 473 24.40 -9.59 -11.44
N SER A 474 23.92 -8.72 -10.55
CA SER A 474 24.74 -7.59 -10.13
C SER A 474 25.99 -8.06 -9.39
N HIS A 475 27.03 -7.22 -9.39
CA HIS A 475 28.26 -7.54 -8.67
C HIS A 475 27.98 -7.78 -7.20
N VAL A 476 28.64 -8.78 -6.62
CA VAL A 476 28.58 -9.08 -5.19
C VAL A 476 29.58 -8.15 -4.51
N ILE A 477 29.08 -7.26 -3.66
CA ILE A 477 29.91 -6.29 -2.95
C ILE A 477 30.00 -6.74 -1.49
N GLN A 478 31.20 -7.05 -1.02
CA GLN A 478 31.47 -7.28 0.39
C GLN A 478 32.12 -6.03 0.97
N SER A 479 31.41 -5.36 1.88
CA SER A 479 31.93 -4.24 2.64
C SER A 479 32.29 -4.74 4.02
N THR A 480 33.58 -4.70 4.35
CA THR A 480 34.13 -5.05 5.65
C THR A 480 34.51 -3.77 6.36
N VAL A 481 33.78 -3.42 7.42
CA VAL A 481 34.03 -2.22 8.22
C VAL A 481 34.33 -2.63 9.64
N THR A 482 35.43 -2.13 10.19
CA THR A 482 35.77 -2.25 11.60
C THR A 482 35.25 -1.02 12.34
N ARG A 483 34.40 -1.25 13.33
CA ARG A 483 33.88 -0.21 14.22
C ARG A 483 33.88 -0.69 15.67
N ALA A 484 33.75 0.25 16.60
CA ALA A 484 33.49 -0.08 17.99
C ALA A 484 32.12 -0.76 18.12
N ALA A 485 32.04 -1.80 18.94
CA ALA A 485 30.81 -2.49 19.27
C ALA A 485 29.88 -1.57 20.06
N LEU A 486 28.63 -1.49 19.61
CA LEU A 486 27.57 -0.80 20.33
C LEU A 486 26.96 -1.74 21.38
N PRO A 487 26.26 -1.21 22.39
CA PRO A 487 25.53 -2.04 23.35
C PRO A 487 24.59 -3.06 22.70
N LEU A 488 23.90 -2.66 21.62
CA LEU A 488 23.04 -3.57 20.85
C LEU A 488 23.84 -4.74 20.24
N ASP A 489 25.08 -4.52 19.79
CA ASP A 489 25.92 -5.59 19.24
C ASP A 489 26.30 -6.62 20.32
N VAL A 490 26.59 -6.16 21.54
CA VAL A 490 26.84 -7.03 22.70
C VAL A 490 25.57 -7.83 23.02
N SER A 491 24.40 -7.18 23.02
CA SER A 491 23.12 -7.87 23.28
C SER A 491 22.78 -8.95 22.23
N ARG A 492 23.28 -8.79 21.00
CA ARG A 492 23.16 -9.76 19.91
C ARG A 492 24.24 -10.83 19.92
N GLY A 493 25.15 -10.81 20.90
CA GLY A 493 26.28 -11.73 21.03
C GLY A 493 27.37 -11.52 19.97
N LYS A 494 27.41 -10.36 19.30
CA LYS A 494 28.43 -10.03 18.30
C LYS A 494 29.75 -9.54 18.90
N ALA A 495 29.73 -9.10 20.16
CA ALA A 495 30.88 -8.62 20.93
C ALA A 495 30.74 -9.04 22.40
N LYS A 496 31.85 -9.10 23.14
CA LYS A 496 31.87 -9.40 24.58
C LYS A 496 31.66 -8.16 25.44
N SER A 497 32.15 -7.01 24.98
CA SER A 497 32.02 -5.73 25.68
C SER A 497 31.78 -4.58 24.71
N GLU A 498 31.12 -3.53 25.20
CA GLU A 498 31.00 -2.27 24.47
C GLU A 498 32.40 -1.70 24.13
N GLY A 499 32.53 -1.07 22.97
CA GLY A 499 33.81 -0.50 22.51
C GLY A 499 34.77 -1.52 21.89
N GLU A 500 34.53 -2.83 22.01
CA GLU A 500 35.32 -3.87 21.35
C GLU A 500 35.33 -3.64 19.83
N ARG A 501 36.50 -3.75 19.19
CA ARG A 501 36.57 -3.62 17.73
C ARG A 501 35.96 -4.85 17.08
N ILE A 502 34.77 -4.68 16.53
CA ILE A 502 34.11 -5.69 15.71
C ILE A 502 34.32 -5.39 14.23
N THR A 503 34.54 -6.45 13.48
CA THR A 503 34.62 -6.40 12.02
C THR A 503 33.30 -6.92 11.47
N GLU A 504 32.51 -6.03 10.88
CA GLU A 504 31.25 -6.38 10.26
C GLU A 504 31.43 -6.48 8.75
N THR A 505 31.24 -7.69 8.21
CA THR A 505 31.24 -7.92 6.77
C THR A 505 29.81 -7.97 6.26
N LYS A 506 29.40 -6.92 5.55
CA LYS A 506 28.09 -6.86 4.89
C LYS A 506 28.23 -7.27 3.43
N ARG A 507 27.54 -8.34 3.03
CA ARG A 507 27.42 -8.76 1.64
C ARG A 507 26.18 -8.12 1.00
N ARG A 508 26.37 -7.45 -0.13
CA ARG A 508 25.33 -6.79 -0.94
C ARG A 508 25.48 -7.19 -2.41
N GLY A 509 24.47 -6.91 -3.22
CA GLY A 509 24.50 -7.27 -4.64
C GLY A 509 24.27 -8.76 -4.88
N GLY A 510 24.78 -9.32 -5.98
CA GLY A 510 24.41 -10.68 -6.42
C GLY A 510 22.92 -10.78 -6.78
N VAL A 511 22.31 -9.67 -7.15
CA VAL A 511 20.87 -9.61 -7.45
C VAL A 511 20.67 -10.14 -8.86
N ALA A 512 19.71 -11.05 -9.03
CA ALA A 512 19.31 -11.53 -10.34
C ALA A 512 18.86 -10.35 -11.22
N LEU A 513 19.55 -10.13 -12.34
CA LEU A 513 19.23 -9.01 -13.23
C LEU A 513 17.94 -9.29 -14.00
N PHE A 514 17.83 -10.49 -14.57
CA PHE A 514 16.75 -10.86 -15.49
C PHE A 514 15.70 -11.76 -14.88
N TRP A 515 15.74 -12.00 -13.56
CA TRP A 515 14.80 -12.90 -12.89
C TRP A 515 14.26 -12.28 -11.61
N THR A 516 12.99 -12.55 -11.31
CA THR A 516 12.36 -12.08 -10.06
C THR A 516 12.73 -12.92 -8.85
N GLY A 517 13.14 -14.18 -9.06
CA GLY A 517 13.63 -15.06 -8.01
C GLY A 517 15.12 -14.86 -7.76
N SER A 518 15.82 -15.94 -7.44
CA SER A 518 17.25 -15.93 -7.19
C SER A 518 18.02 -16.51 -8.37
N VAL A 519 19.23 -16.00 -8.60
CA VAL A 519 20.25 -16.69 -9.40
C VAL A 519 21.28 -17.22 -8.41
N LYS A 520 21.51 -18.53 -8.39
CA LYS A 520 22.38 -19.20 -7.43
C LYS A 520 23.42 -20.08 -8.13
N PRO A 521 24.62 -20.25 -7.54
CA PRO A 521 25.60 -21.23 -7.99
C PRO A 521 25.06 -22.66 -8.04
N VAL A 522 25.50 -23.41 -9.04
CA VAL A 522 25.36 -24.86 -9.10
C VAL A 522 26.57 -25.48 -8.42
N GLY A 523 26.37 -26.00 -7.21
CA GLY A 523 27.46 -26.57 -6.40
C GLY A 523 28.17 -25.50 -5.57
N GLU A 524 29.50 -25.52 -5.54
CA GLU A 524 30.30 -24.60 -4.73
C GLU A 524 30.31 -23.18 -5.32
N GLU A 525 30.12 -22.19 -4.46
CA GLU A 525 30.20 -20.78 -4.82
C GLU A 525 31.65 -20.40 -5.13
N LYS A 526 31.91 -19.96 -6.37
CA LYS A 526 33.19 -19.36 -6.77
C LYS A 526 32.98 -17.90 -7.14
N LEU A 527 33.78 -17.04 -6.53
CA LEU A 527 33.74 -15.59 -6.71
C LEU A 527 35.09 -15.11 -7.24
N LYS A 528 35.06 -14.31 -8.30
CA LYS A 528 36.23 -13.64 -8.87
C LYS A 528 36.23 -12.18 -8.44
N GLU A 529 37.32 -11.74 -7.82
CA GLU A 529 37.51 -10.34 -7.43
C GLU A 529 37.70 -9.46 -8.69
N ILE A 530 36.88 -8.43 -8.82
CA ILE A 530 36.92 -7.45 -9.91
C ILE A 530 37.61 -6.17 -9.46
N LYS A 531 37.31 -5.71 -8.24
CA LYS A 531 37.78 -4.42 -7.73
C LYS A 531 37.79 -4.40 -6.22
N ARG A 532 38.84 -3.81 -5.64
CA ARG A 532 38.95 -3.54 -4.21
C ARG A 532 39.12 -2.05 -3.98
N ARG A 533 38.39 -1.50 -3.01
CA ARG A 533 38.44 -0.08 -2.64
C ARG A 533 38.56 0.06 -1.13
N LYS A 534 39.41 0.97 -0.66
CA LYS A 534 39.39 1.40 0.75
C LYS A 534 38.20 2.33 1.00
N VAL A 535 37.43 2.03 2.05
CA VAL A 535 36.32 2.85 2.54
C VAL A 535 36.64 3.29 3.98
N PRO A 536 36.03 4.39 4.49
CA PRO A 536 36.23 4.79 5.87
C PRO A 536 35.94 3.63 6.83
N GLY A 537 36.93 3.25 7.65
CA GLY A 537 36.81 2.15 8.60
C GLY A 537 37.03 0.74 8.03
N GLY A 538 37.38 0.58 6.75
CA GLY A 538 37.72 -0.75 6.21
C GLY A 538 37.88 -0.83 4.69
N GLU A 539 37.38 -1.92 4.09
CA GLU A 539 37.50 -2.17 2.66
C GLU A 539 36.20 -2.69 2.05
N GLU A 540 36.01 -2.39 0.76
CA GLU A 540 34.92 -2.88 -0.05
C GLU A 540 35.50 -3.64 -1.24
N VAL A 541 35.16 -4.92 -1.34
CA VAL A 541 35.61 -5.82 -2.41
C VAL A 541 34.41 -6.19 -3.27
N VAL A 542 34.57 -6.02 -4.58
CA VAL A 542 33.56 -6.26 -5.60
C VAL A 542 33.92 -7.56 -6.32
N TYR A 543 33.00 -8.51 -6.31
CA TYR A 543 33.12 -9.83 -6.91
C TYR A 543 32.09 -10.05 -8.01
N GLU A 544 32.41 -10.99 -8.90
CA GLU A 544 31.49 -11.61 -9.85
C GLU A 544 31.50 -13.12 -9.65
N TYR A 545 30.39 -13.78 -9.97
CA TYR A 545 30.34 -15.24 -9.93
C TYR A 545 31.18 -15.83 -11.06
N ASP A 546 32.05 -16.77 -10.70
CA ASP A 546 32.92 -17.54 -11.61
C ASP A 546 32.58 -19.03 -11.53
N CYS A 547 31.28 -19.32 -11.63
CA CYS A 547 30.71 -20.66 -11.56
C CYS A 547 29.42 -20.72 -12.39
N ASP A 548 28.96 -21.93 -12.67
CA ASP A 548 27.66 -22.14 -13.30
C ASP A 548 26.54 -21.66 -12.39
N LEU A 549 25.58 -20.95 -12.97
CA LEU A 549 24.47 -20.33 -12.25
C LEU A 549 23.13 -20.89 -12.73
N VAL A 550 22.18 -21.00 -11.82
CA VAL A 550 20.79 -21.36 -12.11
C VAL A 550 19.86 -20.27 -11.58
N ALA A 551 18.98 -19.81 -12.46
CA ALA A 551 17.94 -18.84 -12.13
C ALA A 551 16.64 -19.50 -11.67
N SER A 552 15.86 -18.77 -10.87
CA SER A 552 14.52 -19.12 -10.45
C SER A 552 13.54 -17.95 -10.58
N GLY A 553 12.25 -18.26 -10.62
CA GLY A 553 11.18 -17.25 -10.68
C GLY A 553 10.79 -16.86 -12.12
N ARG A 554 10.28 -15.64 -12.28
CA ARG A 554 9.79 -15.10 -13.55
C ARG A 554 10.87 -14.30 -14.26
N LEU A 555 10.85 -14.30 -15.59
CA LEU A 555 11.78 -13.55 -16.41
C LEU A 555 11.40 -12.04 -16.44
N ARG A 556 12.37 -11.16 -16.22
CA ARG A 556 12.24 -9.70 -16.25
C ARG A 556 12.55 -9.18 -17.64
N LEU A 557 11.52 -9.13 -18.49
CA LEU A 557 11.64 -8.72 -19.89
C LEU A 557 12.03 -7.25 -20.05
N ASP A 558 11.53 -6.40 -19.17
CA ASP A 558 11.93 -5.01 -19.01
C ASP A 558 13.43 -4.85 -18.78
N MET A 559 14.00 -5.61 -17.84
CA MET A 559 15.45 -5.57 -17.56
C MET A 559 16.29 -6.05 -18.74
N LEU A 560 15.83 -7.05 -19.50
CA LEU A 560 16.50 -7.49 -20.72
C LEU A 560 16.54 -6.38 -21.79
N ILE A 561 15.47 -5.59 -21.91
CA ILE A 561 15.43 -4.45 -22.83
C ILE A 561 16.37 -3.35 -22.34
N ILE A 562 16.34 -3.04 -21.04
CA ILE A 562 17.19 -1.99 -20.45
C ILE A 562 18.69 -2.33 -20.59
N ASP A 563 19.08 -3.59 -20.39
CA ASP A 563 20.46 -4.05 -20.62
C ASP A 563 20.86 -3.91 -22.10
N LYS A 564 19.95 -4.26 -23.03
CA LYS A 564 20.18 -4.06 -24.49
C LYS A 564 20.27 -2.59 -24.91
N LEU A 565 19.67 -1.67 -24.14
CA LEU A 565 19.83 -0.23 -24.34
C LEU A 565 21.17 0.31 -23.81
N GLY A 566 22.04 -0.56 -23.28
CA GLY A 566 23.41 -0.22 -22.86
C GLY A 566 23.55 0.21 -21.40
N VAL A 567 22.50 0.06 -20.58
CA VAL A 567 22.59 0.39 -19.15
C VAL A 567 23.36 -0.71 -18.42
N ASN A 568 24.44 -0.35 -17.72
CA ASN A 568 25.25 -1.30 -16.95
C ASN A 568 24.56 -1.71 -15.64
N LEU A 569 23.63 -2.65 -15.74
CA LEU A 569 22.88 -3.20 -14.61
C LEU A 569 23.77 -3.93 -13.60
N ALA A 570 24.89 -4.53 -14.04
CA ALA A 570 25.78 -5.30 -13.16
C ALA A 570 26.42 -4.43 -12.06
N SER A 571 26.68 -3.16 -12.37
CA SER A 571 27.26 -2.18 -11.44
C SER A 571 26.28 -1.58 -10.42
N MET A 572 24.98 -1.83 -10.58
CA MET A 572 23.93 -1.20 -9.77
C MET A 572 23.61 -2.01 -8.51
N ASN A 573 23.21 -1.31 -7.45
CA ASN A 573 22.74 -1.96 -6.23
C ASN A 573 21.29 -2.48 -6.39
N LYS A 574 20.83 -3.28 -5.42
CA LYS A 574 19.49 -3.89 -5.43
C LYS A 574 18.37 -2.87 -5.58
N ALA A 575 18.45 -1.76 -4.83
CA ALA A 575 17.43 -0.72 -4.87
C ALA A 575 17.39 -0.02 -6.23
N ALA A 576 18.53 0.23 -6.87
CA ALA A 576 18.62 0.86 -8.19
C ALA A 576 18.06 -0.05 -9.29
N ILE A 577 18.42 -1.34 -9.28
CA ILE A 577 17.87 -2.33 -10.22
C ILE A 577 16.35 -2.42 -10.07
N LYS A 578 15.85 -2.51 -8.83
CA LYS A 578 14.40 -2.54 -8.57
C LYS A 578 13.72 -1.23 -8.97
N THR A 579 14.39 -0.10 -8.84
CA THR A 579 13.88 1.20 -9.27
C THR A 579 13.70 1.27 -10.79
N LEU A 580 14.57 0.62 -11.56
CA LEU A 580 14.49 0.61 -13.02
C LEU A 580 13.29 -0.16 -13.58
N ASP A 581 12.65 -1.05 -12.82
CA ASP A 581 11.39 -1.71 -13.25
C ASP A 581 10.29 -0.67 -13.48
N LEU A 582 10.32 0.40 -12.67
CA LEU A 582 9.19 1.32 -12.50
C LEU A 582 9.00 2.24 -13.72
N PRO A 583 10.04 2.93 -14.27
CA PRO A 583 9.87 3.77 -15.44
C PRO A 583 9.37 3.00 -16.66
N PHE A 584 9.86 1.77 -16.89
CA PHE A 584 9.42 0.97 -18.03
C PHE A 584 7.95 0.56 -17.88
N ALA A 585 7.58 0.03 -16.71
CA ALA A 585 6.19 -0.31 -16.40
C ALA A 585 5.23 0.89 -16.44
N THR A 586 5.75 2.10 -16.21
CA THR A 586 4.94 3.32 -16.23
C THR A 586 4.83 3.96 -17.62
N VAL A 587 5.94 4.11 -18.34
CA VAL A 587 5.98 4.88 -19.59
C VAL A 587 5.48 4.06 -20.78
N VAL A 588 5.87 2.79 -20.88
CA VAL A 588 5.60 1.98 -22.07
C VAL A 588 4.10 1.76 -22.29
N PRO A 589 3.27 1.45 -21.28
CA PRO A 589 1.83 1.37 -21.47
C PRO A 589 1.21 2.67 -21.99
N PHE A 590 1.70 3.83 -21.56
CA PHE A 590 1.21 5.13 -22.06
C PHE A 590 1.60 5.35 -23.52
N LEU A 591 2.83 5.00 -23.91
CA LEU A 591 3.26 5.07 -25.31
C LEU A 591 2.43 4.14 -26.20
N VAL A 592 2.21 2.89 -25.76
CA VAL A 592 1.34 1.93 -26.48
C VAL A 592 -0.06 2.49 -26.63
N MET A 593 -0.65 3.04 -25.55
CA MET A 593 -1.98 3.64 -25.57
C MET A 593 -2.06 4.82 -26.54
N ILE A 594 -1.07 5.73 -26.49
CA ILE A 594 -1.04 6.92 -27.35
C ILE A 594 -0.89 6.52 -28.81
N ILE A 595 0.11 5.70 -29.14
CA ILE A 595 0.39 5.26 -30.51
C ILE A 595 -0.81 4.51 -31.09
N ALA A 596 -1.33 3.51 -30.37
CA ALA A 596 -2.50 2.74 -30.83
C ALA A 596 -3.74 3.63 -31.03
N SER A 597 -3.93 4.66 -30.20
CA SER A 597 -5.05 5.61 -30.32
C SER A 597 -4.97 6.47 -31.59
N LEU A 598 -3.77 6.78 -32.08
CA LEU A 598 -3.58 7.54 -33.32
C LEU A 598 -4.02 6.75 -34.55
N PHE A 599 -3.83 5.42 -34.55
CA PHE A 599 -4.13 4.53 -35.67
C PHE A 599 -5.54 3.90 -35.62
N THR A 600 -6.31 4.12 -34.57
CA THR A 600 -7.61 3.46 -34.36
C THR A 600 -8.79 4.44 -34.49
N LYS A 601 -9.98 3.92 -34.76
CA LYS A 601 -11.19 4.74 -34.96
C LYS A 601 -11.58 5.47 -33.66
N PRO A 602 -11.86 6.79 -33.68
CA PRO A 602 -12.34 7.52 -32.51
C PRO A 602 -13.68 6.97 -31.99
N ASN A 603 -13.88 7.11 -30.68
CA ASN A 603 -15.16 6.89 -30.00
C ASN A 603 -16.22 7.92 -30.42
N SER A 604 -17.48 7.67 -30.07
CA SER A 604 -18.56 8.58 -30.46
C SER A 604 -18.40 9.94 -29.82
N LYS A 605 -18.64 11.00 -30.59
CA LYS A 605 -18.55 12.38 -30.09
C LYS A 605 -19.57 12.60 -28.97
N GLU A 606 -20.79 12.08 -29.12
CA GLU A 606 -21.87 12.22 -28.15
C GLU A 606 -21.52 11.61 -26.79
N ALA A 607 -20.99 10.38 -26.74
CA ALA A 607 -20.61 9.75 -25.49
C ALA A 607 -19.45 10.50 -24.81
N LEU A 608 -18.47 10.96 -25.58
CA LEU A 608 -17.35 11.73 -25.05
C LEU A 608 -17.81 13.10 -24.53
N ASP A 609 -18.65 13.81 -25.28
CA ASP A 609 -19.26 15.09 -24.90
C ASP A 609 -20.00 14.94 -23.56
N ARG A 610 -20.84 13.89 -23.44
CA ARG A 610 -21.57 13.56 -22.20
C ARG A 610 -20.63 13.27 -21.02
N LEU A 611 -19.61 12.44 -21.22
CA LEU A 611 -18.66 12.08 -20.16
C LEU A 611 -17.87 13.31 -19.68
N TYR A 612 -17.24 14.04 -20.60
CA TYR A 612 -16.34 15.13 -20.21
C TYR A 612 -17.10 16.30 -19.61
N VAL A 613 -18.30 16.62 -20.11
CA VAL A 613 -19.12 17.66 -19.47
C VAL A 613 -19.55 17.22 -18.07
N LYS A 614 -19.88 15.95 -17.85
CA LYS A 614 -20.15 15.41 -16.50
C LYS A 614 -18.94 15.57 -15.57
N MET A 615 -17.75 15.20 -16.03
CA MET A 615 -16.51 15.31 -15.25
C MET A 615 -16.10 16.77 -14.95
N LYS A 616 -16.61 17.74 -15.72
CA LYS A 616 -16.41 19.18 -15.47
C LYS A 616 -17.51 19.79 -14.59
N THR A 617 -18.69 19.19 -14.56
CA THR A 617 -19.85 19.71 -13.83
C THR A 617 -19.65 19.55 -12.32
N PRO A 618 -19.57 20.67 -11.57
CA PRO A 618 -19.46 20.63 -10.12
C PRO A 618 -20.61 19.85 -9.47
N VAL A 619 -20.33 19.20 -8.36
CA VAL A 619 -21.35 18.46 -7.61
C VAL A 619 -22.03 19.36 -6.59
N ASP A 620 -23.37 19.39 -6.64
CA ASP A 620 -24.19 20.02 -5.61
C ASP A 620 -24.50 19.02 -4.48
N SER A 621 -24.53 19.50 -3.23
CA SER A 621 -24.88 18.68 -2.08
C SER A 621 -26.37 18.33 -2.03
N ASP A 622 -27.23 19.15 -2.64
CA ASP A 622 -28.64 18.82 -2.83
C ASP A 622 -28.83 17.96 -4.11
N PRO A 623 -29.30 16.70 -3.99
CA PRO A 623 -29.48 15.82 -5.13
C PRO A 623 -30.46 16.32 -6.20
N ALA A 624 -31.43 17.17 -5.84
CA ALA A 624 -32.35 17.75 -6.82
C ALA A 624 -31.62 18.77 -7.70
N ASN A 625 -30.89 19.70 -7.09
CA ASN A 625 -30.08 20.69 -7.78
C ASN A 625 -28.93 20.04 -8.59
N ASP A 626 -28.27 19.02 -8.06
CA ASP A 626 -27.20 18.31 -8.78
C ASP A 626 -27.71 17.70 -10.08
N ARG A 627 -28.88 17.05 -10.04
CA ARG A 627 -29.54 16.51 -11.24
C ARG A 627 -29.89 17.60 -12.24
N ALA A 628 -30.46 18.72 -11.79
CA ALA A 628 -30.78 19.83 -12.68
C ALA A 628 -29.53 20.44 -13.34
N GLN A 629 -28.42 20.56 -12.60
CA GLN A 629 -27.14 21.02 -13.16
C GLN A 629 -26.56 20.04 -14.17
N MET A 630 -26.72 18.74 -13.93
CA MET A 630 -26.30 17.68 -14.84
C MET A 630 -27.09 17.70 -16.15
N GLU A 631 -28.41 17.78 -16.09
CA GLU A 631 -29.26 17.87 -17.29
C GLU A 631 -28.93 19.11 -18.13
N ARG A 632 -28.72 20.26 -17.47
CA ARG A 632 -28.26 21.49 -18.15
C ARG A 632 -26.91 21.30 -18.84
N SER A 633 -26.00 20.56 -18.23
CA SER A 633 -24.67 20.31 -18.78
C SER A 633 -24.71 19.31 -19.92
N TYR A 634 -25.58 18.30 -19.87
CA TYR A 634 -25.81 17.40 -21.01
C TYR A 634 -26.44 18.12 -22.20
N ALA A 635 -27.31 19.10 -21.97
CA ALA A 635 -27.87 19.94 -23.03
C ALA A 635 -26.84 20.92 -23.64
N GLN A 636 -25.76 21.25 -22.92
CA GLN A 636 -24.70 22.18 -23.35
C GLN A 636 -23.30 21.58 -23.09
N PRO A 637 -22.82 20.65 -23.94
CA PRO A 637 -21.56 19.95 -23.71
C PRO A 637 -20.30 20.85 -23.65
N ASP A 638 -20.37 22.03 -24.25
CA ASP A 638 -19.33 23.05 -24.32
C ASP A 638 -19.35 24.04 -23.15
N ARG A 639 -20.28 23.89 -22.19
CA ARG A 639 -20.50 24.79 -21.03
C ARG A 639 -19.22 25.18 -20.25
N PHE A 640 -18.18 24.36 -20.30
CA PHE A 640 -16.93 24.52 -19.53
C PHE A 640 -15.67 24.52 -20.41
N ASP A 641 -15.82 24.73 -21.72
CA ASP A 641 -14.69 24.69 -22.65
C ASP A 641 -13.85 25.98 -22.64
N ASP A 642 -14.41 27.09 -22.16
CA ASP A 642 -13.71 28.35 -21.86
C ASP A 642 -12.58 28.16 -20.83
N ARG A 643 -12.75 27.18 -19.94
CA ARG A 643 -11.79 26.84 -18.89
C ARG A 643 -10.74 25.82 -19.32
N LYS A 644 -10.75 25.34 -20.57
CA LYS A 644 -9.70 24.44 -21.07
C LYS A 644 -8.32 25.11 -21.04
N LEU A 645 -7.32 24.34 -20.63
CA LEU A 645 -5.91 24.76 -20.68
C LEU A 645 -5.42 24.84 -22.13
N PHE A 646 -5.89 23.93 -22.98
CA PHE A 646 -5.56 23.85 -24.40
C PHE A 646 -6.84 23.99 -25.26
N PRO A 647 -7.29 25.21 -25.56
CA PRO A 647 -8.48 25.45 -26.40
C PRO A 647 -8.35 24.78 -27.78
N ASN A 648 -9.47 24.36 -28.37
CA ASN A 648 -9.53 23.70 -29.68
C ASN A 648 -8.73 22.40 -29.82
N SER A 649 -8.27 21.82 -28.71
CA SER A 649 -7.56 20.54 -28.71
C SER A 649 -8.48 19.39 -28.27
N ASN A 650 -8.01 18.16 -28.51
CA ASN A 650 -8.63 16.95 -27.97
C ASN A 650 -8.30 16.71 -26.49
N LEU A 651 -7.59 17.63 -25.83
CA LEU A 651 -7.21 17.53 -24.43
C LEU A 651 -8.24 18.24 -23.55
N GLU A 652 -8.59 17.59 -22.45
CA GLU A 652 -9.67 17.98 -21.53
C GLU A 652 -9.13 18.54 -20.20
N PHE A 653 -7.84 18.89 -20.15
CA PHE A 653 -7.23 19.57 -19.02
C PHE A 653 -7.90 20.92 -18.76
N GLN A 654 -8.38 21.11 -17.53
CA GLN A 654 -8.98 22.36 -17.07
C GLN A 654 -7.91 23.23 -16.41
N ARG A 655 -8.02 24.55 -16.57
CA ARG A 655 -7.17 25.50 -15.84
C ARG A 655 -7.42 25.35 -14.33
N PRO A 656 -6.36 25.13 -13.52
CA PRO A 656 -6.49 25.01 -12.07
C PRO A 656 -7.23 26.23 -11.50
N THR A 657 -8.20 25.99 -10.62
CA THR A 657 -8.76 27.09 -9.81
C THR A 657 -7.73 27.57 -8.79
N PRO A 658 -7.90 28.77 -8.20
CA PRO A 658 -7.13 29.18 -7.04
C PRO A 658 -7.20 28.16 -5.89
N LEU A 659 -8.35 27.50 -5.71
CA LEU A 659 -8.53 26.45 -4.71
C LEU A 659 -7.70 25.19 -5.02
N ASP A 660 -7.62 24.81 -6.30
CA ASP A 660 -6.77 23.70 -6.74
C ASP A 660 -5.29 24.01 -6.50
N PHE A 661 -4.85 25.19 -6.95
CA PHE A 661 -3.46 25.61 -6.84
C PHE A 661 -3.02 25.76 -5.38
N TRP A 662 -3.70 26.60 -4.60
CA TRP A 662 -3.31 26.85 -3.21
C TRP A 662 -3.48 25.61 -2.34
N GLY A 663 -4.53 24.82 -2.54
CA GLY A 663 -4.70 23.59 -1.77
C GLY A 663 -3.61 22.56 -2.08
N PHE A 664 -3.19 22.43 -3.34
CA PHE A 664 -2.05 21.58 -3.72
C PHE A 664 -0.74 22.06 -3.08
N ILE A 665 -0.46 23.37 -3.13
CA ILE A 665 0.73 23.96 -2.50
C ILE A 665 0.71 23.77 -0.98
N VAL A 666 -0.42 24.01 -0.32
CA VAL A 666 -0.59 23.77 1.13
C VAL A 666 -0.33 22.31 1.47
N CYS A 667 -0.82 21.36 0.66
CA CYS A 667 -0.52 19.94 0.86
C CYS A 667 0.98 19.66 0.79
N PHE A 668 1.72 20.27 -0.16
CA PHE A 668 3.18 20.13 -0.23
C PHE A 668 3.88 20.74 0.99
N VAL A 669 3.45 21.92 1.44
CA VAL A 669 4.00 22.54 2.66
C VAL A 669 3.81 21.61 3.86
N ILE A 670 2.63 20.99 4.01
CA ILE A 670 2.37 20.00 5.07
C ILE A 670 3.29 18.78 4.92
N CYS A 671 3.54 18.29 3.70
CA CYS A 671 4.50 17.20 3.48
C CYS A 671 5.89 17.54 4.02
N PHE A 672 6.41 18.71 3.67
CA PHE A 672 7.73 19.14 4.16
C PHE A 672 7.73 19.41 5.67
N ALA A 673 6.63 19.92 6.24
CA ALA A 673 6.50 20.08 7.67
C ALA A 673 6.56 18.73 8.41
N ILE A 674 5.89 17.69 7.91
CA ILE A 674 5.94 16.33 8.47
C ILE A 674 7.36 15.76 8.42
N ILE A 675 8.08 15.93 7.30
CA ILE A 675 9.50 15.54 7.20
C ILE A 675 10.36 16.35 8.17
N GLY A 676 10.10 17.66 8.32
CA GLY A 676 10.79 18.51 9.29
C GLY A 676 10.59 18.03 10.74
N ILE A 677 9.38 17.59 11.09
CA ILE A 677 9.10 16.98 12.40
C ILE A 677 9.87 15.67 12.57
N ALA A 678 9.91 14.82 11.54
CA ALA A 678 10.68 13.58 11.61
C ALA A 678 12.19 13.86 11.83
N ILE A 679 12.76 14.85 11.12
CA ILE A 679 14.15 15.28 11.31
C ILE A 679 14.38 15.86 12.71
N LEU A 680 13.42 16.61 13.25
CA LEU A 680 13.52 17.12 14.62
C LEU A 680 13.57 15.96 15.60
N VAL A 681 12.65 14.99 15.46
CA VAL A 681 12.58 13.78 16.31
C VAL A 681 13.89 12.98 16.25
N SER A 682 14.54 12.88 15.09
CA SER A 682 15.78 12.13 14.94
C SER A 682 17.01 12.75 15.62
N ARG A 683 16.86 13.97 16.15
CA ARG A 683 17.93 14.73 16.81
C ARG A 683 17.65 14.95 18.30
N ILE A 684 16.50 14.50 18.80
CA ILE A 684 16.18 14.59 20.22
C ILE A 684 17.15 13.66 20.95
N GLY A 685 17.89 14.19 21.93
CA GLY A 685 18.84 13.41 22.74
C GLY A 685 20.16 13.05 22.05
N ALA A 686 20.38 13.49 20.81
CA ALA A 686 21.62 13.27 20.05
C ALA A 686 22.80 14.11 20.54
#